data_AF-A0A410RSL4-F1
#
_entry.id   AF-A0A410RSL4-F1
#
_cell.length_a   1.000
_cell.length_b   1.000
_cell.length_c   1.000
_cell.angle_alpha   90.00
_cell.angle_beta   90.00
_cell.angle_gamma   90.00
#
_symmetry.space_group_name_H-M   'P 1'
#
loop_
_entity.id
_entity.type
_entity.pdbx_description
1 polymer ?
#
loop_
_entity_poly.entity_id
_entity_poly.type
_entity_poly.pdbx_seq_one_letter_code
_entity_poly.pdbx_strand_id
1 'polypeptide(L)'
;MQPFKTFLLPLFVALAACGDPPEPATPEPATPEKPLRVLSAEALAERQRIARTALARPGAVKAALVSTTEVNSALDLPVGVVASASLTSPNPQASMVAPNYGNILPRKGSSLFIMSTGNINVANLPEPGTDYPPTGTEGDKVIYRVTLNVPAGSNRMAFDFRFLSAESPEYVGTQFNDTFTARVIDGLGTRTVADSSVNSATFFDVSSTRAAGTGYDTLFADDPSGVDYFPATYPPEIMLFPDAGITDFRTVNFEVLRGTPVTIEFEISDLGDGVLDSAVVIDNITFASMEVVNPNPTLIHPYTGAVVADPLQLSAQSSAAIPPVQGVAADGVTQVLLRSKVPSAGSMTFSLSGTSPANGGLGAVGTSTRAASVTVPTVPVGGVHYAFALYTSPPDFNTGGFETAKTRAVTLSGTYTPASGAGYTSTVELSILRPPLVLVHDLWSSCSAWQGTEGIATSDLFNTTCADYSATNSASLTQADNELAVPNAIYEAMLELRQGQVAVTQVDVVAHGMGGLLTRRYIDSANYRSVATFKEGDINRLISLNTPHEGTRMATELVRMRNDLMATSSATWGVVQAALATQKIVLDAPGGAAIDDLQVGSALINNIRQTDVPTHFIVGEGAQPLPRTPTWGLLPDGVKVLYHQTETHHPRSRSLPLPQRQKLILGPDSLLFCNDSHDVFVGTAEQQGGTATGSTAISRFTVDTANRNTEHFKVQINAAHRDKIRQLLNSPVGGPAFVASIPRPSTILPVNSCGEAGVLPAPERVREALATAATGTLVITSPQPGTVVSPGGTVTVSVAGAGGFQPETVLILSEGSASILESGPFTTPFRIPAQALGTLELAAFGIDSQGRMVSSARIPLTVSSSARLSSIQVLNGDATLRGPGAKRKLVVDGRYTDGVTRDISSPARGTLYSVSNTNIATITADGTLTGVSKGMATVMVRNGTVLTSITVTVGDESSASCIPIRLGEYNLFVLEDYQEGNEVQGKLAAGRNISLQNFSVGEKLSATDTANALVAGGSLSLANGYVWGDARYGGKLYQEPNVFYPRGTVARATPINFTNQGSALKALSAELGALPSNGIATRESWGGVMLTGKDPKVNVFDVKASYFTGATLLSITAPANSLAVINVRGTSASFTNFGHAFSGGIDEHGILFNFPDATSLTAFDYGFYGTVLAPNANVSFSGGSWVGGIYARSLKGNAVGQLSRLRDTDICN
;
A
#
# COMPACT_ATOMS: atom_id res chain seq x y z
N MET A 1 -67.68 18.27 8.28
CA MET A 1 -68.69 17.20 8.11
C MET A 1 -68.44 16.11 9.15
N GLN A 2 -68.94 14.89 8.98
CA GLN A 2 -69.02 13.87 10.04
C GLN A 2 -67.66 13.37 10.59
N PRO A 3 -67.63 12.83 11.84
CA PRO A 3 -66.49 13.03 12.74
C PRO A 3 -66.02 11.78 13.55
N PHE A 4 -65.10 12.01 14.50
CA PHE A 4 -64.59 11.10 15.57
C PHE A 4 -63.66 9.94 15.21
N LYS A 5 -62.74 9.47 16.08
CA LYS A 5 -61.81 10.04 17.13
C LYS A 5 -60.93 8.84 17.61
N THR A 6 -59.61 8.95 17.87
CA THR A 6 -58.94 9.23 19.19
C THR A 6 -59.52 8.45 20.39
N PHE A 7 -58.81 7.85 21.38
CA PHE A 7 -57.52 8.06 22.13
C PHE A 7 -57.04 6.70 22.73
N LEU A 8 -55.99 6.46 23.57
CA LEU A 8 -54.90 7.21 24.29
C LEU A 8 -53.51 6.59 23.89
N LEU A 9 -52.30 6.79 24.45
CA LEU A 9 -51.71 7.36 25.70
C LEU A 9 -51.65 6.41 26.96
N PRO A 10 -50.74 6.61 27.97
CA PRO A 10 -50.05 5.53 28.71
C PRO A 10 -50.27 5.53 30.27
N LEU A 11 -49.19 5.47 31.10
CA LEU A 11 -49.08 5.27 32.58
C LEU A 11 -49.21 3.79 33.07
N PHE A 12 -48.71 3.34 34.23
CA PHE A 12 -48.23 3.96 35.51
C PHE A 12 -46.74 3.59 35.79
N VAL A 13 -45.89 4.32 36.55
CA VAL A 13 -45.90 4.88 37.93
C VAL A 13 -45.71 3.80 39.03
N ALA A 14 -44.82 4.06 40.00
CA ALA A 14 -44.22 3.08 40.92
C ALA A 14 -44.58 3.29 42.41
N LEU A 15 -44.35 2.27 43.27
CA LEU A 15 -44.16 2.45 44.72
C LEU A 15 -43.50 1.24 45.44
N ALA A 16 -42.72 1.60 46.47
CA ALA A 16 -41.96 0.89 47.50
C ALA A 16 -42.18 -0.62 47.83
N ALA A 17 -41.05 -1.33 47.87
CA ALA A 17 -40.50 -2.10 49.00
C ALA A 17 -41.34 -3.14 49.77
N CYS A 18 -40.95 -4.40 49.59
CA CYS A 18 -40.56 -5.30 50.69
C CYS A 18 -39.29 -6.07 50.25
N GLY A 19 -38.44 -6.51 51.17
CA GLY A 19 -37.19 -7.21 50.86
C GLY A 19 -37.18 -8.65 51.36
N ASP A 20 -36.41 -9.51 50.69
CA ASP A 20 -36.22 -10.93 51.00
C ASP A 20 -34.75 -11.34 50.70
N PRO A 21 -34.27 -12.53 51.14
CA PRO A 21 -32.85 -12.76 51.46
C PRO A 21 -31.92 -13.01 50.26
N PRO A 22 -30.58 -12.93 50.46
CA PRO A 22 -29.60 -13.20 49.40
C PRO A 22 -29.63 -14.66 48.92
N GLU A 23 -29.77 -14.84 47.62
CA GLU A 23 -29.69 -16.13 46.94
C GLU A 23 -28.21 -16.58 46.79
N PRO A 24 -27.89 -17.89 46.79
CA PRO A 24 -26.51 -18.36 46.71
C PRO A 24 -25.82 -17.99 45.39
N ALA A 25 -24.50 -17.78 45.44
CA ALA A 25 -23.70 -17.45 44.27
C ALA A 25 -23.79 -18.52 43.18
N THR A 26 -24.29 -18.14 42.01
CA THR A 26 -24.22 -18.95 40.79
C THR A 26 -22.77 -19.13 40.35
N PRO A 27 -22.31 -20.34 39.99
CA PRO A 27 -21.07 -20.53 39.26
C PRO A 27 -21.06 -19.74 37.95
N GLU A 28 -19.88 -19.32 37.48
CA GLU A 28 -19.75 -18.74 36.14
C GLU A 28 -20.18 -19.75 35.06
N PRO A 29 -20.78 -19.28 33.95
CA PRO A 29 -21.14 -20.14 32.85
C PRO A 29 -19.87 -20.68 32.17
N ALA A 30 -19.70 -22.00 32.20
CA ALA A 30 -18.68 -22.65 31.39
C ALA A 30 -18.87 -22.28 29.90
N THR A 31 -17.77 -22.00 29.21
CA THR A 31 -17.77 -21.84 27.75
C THR A 31 -18.34 -23.10 27.10
N PRO A 32 -19.20 -22.99 26.06
CA PRO A 32 -19.73 -24.17 25.39
C PRO A 32 -18.59 -24.96 24.73
N GLU A 33 -18.33 -26.16 25.24
CA GLU A 33 -17.41 -27.10 24.59
C GLU A 33 -17.91 -27.38 23.17
N LYS A 34 -17.07 -27.15 22.16
CA LYS A 34 -17.34 -27.65 20.82
C LYS A 34 -17.33 -29.19 20.89
N PRO A 35 -18.33 -29.89 20.32
CA PRO A 35 -18.28 -31.34 20.24
C PRO A 35 -17.07 -31.77 19.41
N LEU A 36 -16.26 -32.69 19.94
CA LEU A 36 -15.04 -33.16 19.31
C LEU A 36 -15.32 -33.82 17.94
N ARG A 37 -14.47 -33.53 16.96
CA ARG A 37 -14.47 -34.12 15.62
C ARG A 37 -14.08 -35.60 15.73
N VAL A 38 -14.94 -36.47 15.19
CA VAL A 38 -14.58 -37.89 14.98
C VAL A 38 -13.59 -37.98 13.83
N LEU A 39 -12.43 -38.59 14.09
CA LEU A 39 -11.38 -38.83 13.10
C LEU A 39 -11.79 -39.88 12.06
N SER A 40 -11.21 -39.82 10.86
CA SER A 40 -11.35 -40.88 9.87
C SER A 40 -10.61 -42.15 10.32
N ALA A 41 -11.02 -43.30 9.77
CA ALA A 41 -10.31 -44.55 10.00
C ALA A 41 -8.88 -44.52 9.45
N GLU A 42 -8.64 -43.76 8.36
CA GLU A 42 -7.30 -43.50 7.84
C GLU A 42 -6.47 -42.67 8.84
N ALA A 43 -6.99 -41.58 9.42
CA ALA A 43 -6.23 -40.72 10.34
C ALA A 43 -5.75 -41.49 11.58
N LEU A 44 -6.63 -42.32 12.13
CA LEU A 44 -6.30 -43.22 13.23
C LEU A 44 -5.27 -44.28 12.83
N ALA A 45 -5.35 -44.82 11.60
CA ALA A 45 -4.38 -45.81 11.11
C ALA A 45 -2.99 -45.20 10.84
N GLU A 46 -2.93 -43.95 10.37
CA GLU A 46 -1.69 -43.26 10.05
C GLU A 46 -1.01 -42.69 11.29
N ARG A 47 -1.72 -42.06 12.23
CA ARG A 47 -1.14 -41.70 13.55
C ARG A 47 -0.61 -42.94 14.28
N GLN A 48 -1.30 -44.08 14.16
CA GLN A 48 -0.77 -45.38 14.62
C GLN A 48 0.45 -45.88 13.80
N ARG A 49 0.57 -45.59 12.50
CA ARG A 49 1.78 -45.92 11.72
C ARG A 49 2.95 -45.08 12.20
N ILE A 50 2.77 -43.77 12.30
CA ILE A 50 3.72 -42.79 12.81
C ILE A 50 4.26 -43.25 14.17
N ALA A 51 3.37 -43.49 15.14
CA ALA A 51 3.70 -44.00 16.48
C ALA A 51 4.51 -45.33 16.48
N ARG A 52 4.35 -46.18 15.46
CA ARG A 52 5.09 -47.46 15.35
C ARG A 52 6.40 -47.36 14.56
N THR A 53 6.60 -46.32 13.77
CA THR A 53 7.70 -46.25 12.79
C THR A 53 8.71 -45.15 13.03
N ALA A 54 8.34 -44.08 13.76
CA ALA A 54 9.15 -42.86 13.78
C ALA A 54 9.35 -42.20 15.16
N LEU A 55 8.60 -42.58 16.21
CA LEU A 55 8.79 -42.07 17.58
C LEU A 55 10.26 -42.13 18.03
N ALA A 56 10.81 -40.97 18.38
CA ALA A 56 12.16 -40.84 18.88
C ALA A 56 12.23 -41.28 20.35
N ARG A 57 12.92 -42.39 20.63
CA ARG A 57 13.24 -42.72 22.04
C ARG A 57 14.22 -41.69 22.62
N PRO A 58 14.06 -41.25 23.87
CA PRO A 58 14.91 -40.23 24.48
C PRO A 58 16.40 -40.58 24.40
N GLY A 59 17.19 -39.64 23.88
CA GLY A 59 18.60 -39.85 23.55
C GLY A 59 19.47 -40.07 24.78
N ALA A 60 20.33 -41.10 24.77
CA ALA A 60 21.18 -41.46 25.90
C ALA A 60 22.45 -40.58 26.05
N VAL A 61 22.33 -39.25 25.93
CA VAL A 61 23.45 -38.30 26.05
C VAL A 61 23.06 -37.11 26.94
N LYS A 62 24.03 -36.58 27.69
CA LYS A 62 23.82 -35.55 28.71
C LYS A 62 23.79 -34.14 28.13
N ALA A 63 22.70 -33.42 28.37
CA ALA A 63 22.72 -31.97 28.62
C ALA A 63 22.22 -31.71 30.06
N ALA A 64 22.61 -30.59 30.65
CA ALA A 64 21.89 -30.08 31.82
C ALA A 64 20.65 -29.32 31.36
N LEU A 65 19.60 -29.30 32.18
CA LEU A 65 18.47 -28.40 31.97
C LEU A 65 18.98 -26.94 31.98
N VAL A 66 18.49 -26.10 31.07
CA VAL A 66 18.89 -24.69 30.99
C VAL A 66 18.64 -23.97 32.33
N SER A 67 19.59 -23.16 32.78
CA SER A 67 19.47 -22.55 34.11
C SER A 67 18.39 -21.46 34.11
N THR A 68 17.71 -21.30 35.24
CA THR A 68 16.71 -20.23 35.38
C THR A 68 17.32 -18.84 35.25
N THR A 69 18.63 -18.67 35.48
CA THR A 69 19.36 -17.42 35.22
C THR A 69 19.48 -17.11 33.72
N GLU A 70 19.74 -18.12 32.88
CA GLU A 70 19.75 -17.97 31.42
C GLU A 70 18.34 -17.67 30.91
N VAL A 71 17.33 -18.40 31.39
CA VAL A 71 15.91 -18.15 31.05
C VAL A 71 15.47 -16.74 31.47
N ASN A 72 15.82 -16.29 32.69
CA ASN A 72 15.52 -14.91 33.12
C ASN A 72 16.13 -13.85 32.18
N SER A 73 17.33 -14.13 31.67
CA SER A 73 18.05 -13.22 30.76
C SER A 73 17.44 -13.20 29.37
N ALA A 74 16.97 -14.35 28.88
CA ALA A 74 16.27 -14.54 27.61
C ALA A 74 14.76 -14.18 27.66
N LEU A 75 14.33 -13.54 28.75
CA LEU A 75 13.00 -12.96 28.94
C LEU A 75 13.10 -11.45 29.27
N ASP A 76 14.29 -10.85 29.09
CA ASP A 76 14.63 -9.45 29.39
C ASP A 76 14.31 -8.97 30.83
N LEU A 77 14.29 -9.88 31.81
CA LEU A 77 13.92 -9.53 33.19
C LEU A 77 15.00 -8.65 33.85
N PRO A 78 14.68 -7.42 34.31
CA PRO A 78 15.69 -6.53 34.86
C PRO A 78 16.34 -7.07 36.14
N VAL A 79 17.63 -6.78 36.31
CA VAL A 79 18.44 -7.23 37.46
C VAL A 79 17.80 -6.79 38.78
N GLY A 80 17.56 -7.76 39.67
CA GLY A 80 16.94 -7.53 40.99
C GLY A 80 15.40 -7.59 41.02
N VAL A 81 14.73 -7.72 39.87
CA VAL A 81 13.26 -7.90 39.82
C VAL A 81 12.85 -9.33 40.19
N VAL A 82 13.65 -10.32 39.81
CA VAL A 82 13.36 -11.75 40.10
C VAL A 82 13.58 -12.06 41.58
N ALA A 83 12.51 -12.47 42.26
CA ALA A 83 12.54 -12.96 43.64
C ALA A 83 12.83 -14.47 43.72
N SER A 84 12.28 -15.25 42.79
CA SER A 84 12.53 -16.69 42.64
C SER A 84 12.17 -17.16 41.23
N ALA A 85 12.77 -18.26 40.77
CA ALA A 85 12.44 -18.91 39.50
C ALA A 85 12.71 -20.41 39.56
N SER A 86 11.89 -21.22 38.88
CA SER A 86 12.04 -22.68 38.75
C SER A 86 11.57 -23.16 37.39
N LEU A 87 12.41 -23.94 36.70
CA LEU A 87 12.07 -24.68 35.49
C LEU A 87 11.93 -26.17 35.83
N THR A 88 10.92 -26.83 35.29
CA THR A 88 10.67 -28.27 35.44
C THR A 88 10.36 -28.86 34.07
N SER A 89 11.01 -29.97 33.73
CA SER A 89 10.86 -30.68 32.46
C SER A 89 11.14 -32.17 32.66
N PRO A 90 10.45 -33.08 31.95
CA PRO A 90 10.83 -34.50 31.87
C PRO A 90 12.20 -34.71 31.22
N ASN A 91 12.62 -33.84 30.29
CA ASN A 91 13.87 -33.97 29.54
C ASN A 91 14.59 -32.61 29.37
N PRO A 92 15.91 -32.53 29.64
CA PRO A 92 16.73 -31.34 29.33
C PRO A 92 16.61 -30.81 27.89
N GLN A 93 16.28 -31.66 26.91
CA GLN A 93 16.12 -31.27 25.50
C GLN A 93 14.78 -30.58 25.17
N ALA A 94 13.79 -30.62 26.06
CA ALA A 94 12.47 -30.00 25.88
C ALA A 94 12.41 -28.51 26.29
N SER A 95 13.57 -27.91 26.60
CA SER A 95 13.69 -26.48 26.89
C SER A 95 15.03 -25.94 26.40
N MET A 96 15.05 -24.75 25.83
CA MET A 96 16.25 -24.12 25.29
C MET A 96 16.24 -22.61 25.47
N VAL A 97 17.43 -22.01 25.64
CA VAL A 97 17.67 -20.58 25.41
C VAL A 97 18.63 -20.47 24.23
N ALA A 98 18.28 -19.65 23.24
CA ALA A 98 19.05 -19.54 21.99
C ALA A 98 18.93 -18.13 21.37
N PRO A 99 19.91 -17.69 20.56
CA PRO A 99 19.86 -16.40 19.85
C PRO A 99 18.77 -16.34 18.76
N ASN A 100 18.19 -17.49 18.39
CA ASN A 100 17.07 -17.66 17.48
C ASN A 100 16.50 -19.09 17.65
N TYR A 101 15.33 -19.36 17.07
CA TYR A 101 14.83 -20.72 16.84
C TYR A 101 14.43 -20.82 15.36
N GLY A 102 15.34 -21.39 14.55
CA GLY A 102 15.29 -21.22 13.09
C GLY A 102 15.33 -19.73 12.71
N ASN A 103 14.47 -19.32 11.80
CA ASN A 103 14.26 -17.92 11.43
C ASN A 103 13.46 -17.10 12.46
N ILE A 104 12.96 -17.70 13.55
CA ILE A 104 12.31 -16.95 14.63
C ILE A 104 13.38 -16.22 15.45
N LEU A 105 13.40 -14.89 15.34
CA LEU A 105 14.30 -14.00 16.08
C LEU A 105 13.64 -13.50 17.37
N PRO A 106 14.43 -13.11 18.39
CA PRO A 106 13.90 -12.43 19.58
C PRO A 106 13.17 -11.14 19.22
N ARG A 107 12.06 -10.87 19.91
CA ARG A 107 11.35 -9.58 19.94
C ARG A 107 12.21 -8.51 20.62
N LYS A 108 13.05 -8.91 21.57
CA LYS A 108 13.95 -8.03 22.34
C LYS A 108 15.16 -8.84 22.86
N GLY A 109 16.13 -8.17 23.47
CA GLY A 109 17.34 -8.82 23.99
C GLY A 109 18.24 -9.39 22.90
N SER A 110 18.94 -10.49 23.21
CA SER A 110 19.85 -11.19 22.28
C SER A 110 19.58 -12.70 22.20
N SER A 111 18.51 -13.17 22.83
CA SER A 111 18.15 -14.58 22.95
C SER A 111 16.73 -14.73 23.46
N LEU A 112 16.02 -15.73 22.96
CA LEU A 112 14.65 -16.08 23.31
C LEU A 112 14.60 -17.40 24.10
N PHE A 113 13.51 -17.63 24.82
CA PHE A 113 13.26 -18.87 25.55
C PHE A 113 12.29 -19.77 24.77
N ILE A 114 12.62 -21.06 24.65
CA ILE A 114 11.78 -22.08 24.00
C ILE A 114 11.45 -23.17 25.01
N MET A 115 10.17 -23.55 25.06
CA MET A 115 9.66 -24.77 25.70
C MET A 115 8.98 -25.64 24.64
N SER A 116 9.06 -26.95 24.77
CA SER A 116 8.44 -27.89 23.83
C SER A 116 7.90 -29.10 24.60
N THR A 117 6.98 -29.84 24.00
CA THR A 117 6.64 -31.21 24.45
C THR A 117 7.79 -32.17 24.11
N GLY A 118 8.47 -31.96 22.98
CA GLY A 118 9.56 -32.82 22.47
C GLY A 118 10.95 -32.18 22.36
N ASN A 119 11.84 -32.84 21.61
CA ASN A 119 13.28 -32.52 21.55
C ASN A 119 13.63 -31.31 20.65
N ILE A 120 13.92 -30.14 21.24
CA ILE A 120 14.24 -28.91 20.50
C ILE A 120 15.62 -28.96 19.78
N ASN A 121 16.54 -29.81 20.23
CA ASN A 121 17.97 -29.77 19.86
C ASN A 121 18.48 -30.96 19.01
N VAL A 122 17.61 -31.67 18.29
CA VAL A 122 18.03 -32.76 17.39
C VAL A 122 18.24 -32.24 15.97
N ALA A 123 19.39 -32.58 15.36
CA ALA A 123 19.76 -32.14 14.01
C ALA A 123 18.93 -32.77 12.87
N ASN A 124 17.91 -33.56 13.21
CA ASN A 124 16.99 -34.26 12.32
C ASN A 124 15.56 -34.14 12.87
N LEU A 125 15.04 -32.92 13.02
CA LEU A 125 13.61 -32.71 12.75
C LEU A 125 13.49 -32.83 11.22
N PRO A 126 12.74 -33.81 10.71
CA PRO A 126 11.29 -33.86 10.82
C PRO A 126 10.77 -34.51 12.10
N GLU A 127 9.72 -33.92 12.64
CA GLU A 127 8.76 -34.60 13.53
C GLU A 127 8.33 -35.93 12.89
N PRO A 128 8.22 -37.00 13.71
CA PRO A 128 7.13 -37.04 14.68
C PRO A 128 7.47 -37.68 16.04
N GLY A 129 7.45 -36.84 17.08
CA GLY A 129 7.15 -37.22 18.45
C GLY A 129 8.34 -37.74 19.27
N THR A 130 8.51 -37.18 20.47
CA THR A 130 9.41 -37.68 21.51
C THR A 130 8.70 -37.93 22.85
N ASP A 131 7.77 -38.89 22.86
CA ASP A 131 7.18 -39.50 24.06
C ASP A 131 8.23 -39.74 25.17
N TYR A 132 8.17 -38.98 26.26
CA TYR A 132 8.98 -39.20 27.47
C TYR A 132 8.34 -40.20 28.48
N PRO A 133 6.99 -40.36 28.53
CA PRO A 133 6.28 -41.49 29.15
C PRO A 133 6.54 -42.85 28.46
N PRO A 134 5.67 -43.86 28.69
CA PRO A 134 5.62 -45.07 27.89
C PRO A 134 4.73 -44.88 26.64
N THR A 135 5.32 -45.05 25.46
CA THR A 135 4.70 -45.07 24.10
C THR A 135 3.17 -45.06 24.05
N GLY A 136 2.61 -43.89 23.76
CA GLY A 136 1.17 -43.62 23.62
C GLY A 136 0.47 -43.23 24.93
N THR A 137 1.17 -42.55 25.85
CA THR A 137 0.59 -42.12 27.14
C THR A 137 0.74 -40.61 27.32
N GLU A 138 -0.39 -39.91 27.47
CA GLU A 138 -0.45 -38.46 27.69
C GLU A 138 0.44 -37.96 28.86
N GLY A 139 0.93 -36.73 28.75
CA GLY A 139 1.51 -35.99 29.88
C GLY A 139 2.85 -35.30 29.66
N ASP A 140 3.33 -35.17 28.43
CA ASP A 140 4.60 -34.51 28.16
C ASP A 140 4.54 -32.99 28.38
N LYS A 141 5.28 -32.52 29.40
CA LYS A 141 4.95 -31.27 30.08
C LYS A 141 6.16 -30.51 30.61
N VAL A 142 6.31 -29.26 30.16
CA VAL A 142 7.34 -28.33 30.66
C VAL A 142 6.68 -27.16 31.37
N ILE A 143 7.18 -26.82 32.56
CA ILE A 143 6.65 -25.73 33.40
C ILE A 143 7.78 -24.79 33.80
N TYR A 144 7.63 -23.50 33.52
CA TYR A 144 8.49 -22.44 34.01
C TYR A 144 7.71 -21.50 34.93
N ARG A 145 8.11 -21.39 36.19
CA ARG A 145 7.55 -20.44 37.17
C ARG A 145 8.56 -19.37 37.53
N VAL A 146 8.13 -18.12 37.57
CA VAL A 146 8.95 -16.98 38.00
C VAL A 146 8.15 -16.04 38.90
N THR A 147 8.75 -15.60 40.01
CA THR A 147 8.16 -14.61 40.93
C THR A 147 8.92 -13.30 40.83
N LEU A 148 8.19 -12.22 40.60
CA LEU A 148 8.69 -10.94 40.14
C LEU A 148 8.19 -9.81 41.06
N ASN A 149 9.10 -8.95 41.51
CA ASN A 149 8.78 -7.78 42.33
C ASN A 149 8.34 -6.63 41.40
N VAL A 150 7.03 -6.37 41.29
CA VAL A 150 6.50 -5.34 40.39
C VAL A 150 7.03 -3.96 40.81
N PRO A 151 7.67 -3.18 39.92
CA PRO A 151 8.10 -1.82 40.21
C PRO A 151 6.90 -0.94 40.62
N ALA A 152 7.05 -0.09 41.64
CA ALA A 152 5.93 0.73 42.16
C ALA A 152 5.30 1.67 41.10
N GLY A 153 6.07 2.07 40.08
CA GLY A 153 5.60 2.84 38.93
C GLY A 153 4.71 2.07 37.94
N SER A 154 4.61 0.74 38.05
CA SER A 154 3.96 -0.15 37.09
C SER A 154 2.74 -0.85 37.68
N ASN A 155 1.63 -0.88 36.93
CA ASN A 155 0.40 -1.62 37.24
C ASN A 155 -0.03 -2.55 36.08
N ARG A 156 0.84 -2.73 35.09
CA ARG A 156 0.70 -3.70 34.02
C ARG A 156 2.00 -4.45 33.82
N MET A 157 1.85 -5.68 33.37
CA MET A 157 2.92 -6.48 32.81
C MET A 157 2.51 -6.97 31.43
N ALA A 158 3.50 -7.23 30.59
CA ALA A 158 3.30 -7.88 29.31
C ALA A 158 4.44 -8.87 29.00
N PHE A 159 4.15 -9.82 28.11
CA PHE A 159 5.12 -10.71 27.48
C PHE A 159 4.67 -11.05 26.06
N ASP A 160 5.61 -11.43 25.19
CA ASP A 160 5.33 -11.93 23.86
C ASP A 160 5.47 -13.46 23.83
N PHE A 161 4.56 -14.17 23.15
CA PHE A 161 4.71 -15.59 22.88
C PHE A 161 4.29 -15.99 21.46
N ARG A 162 4.79 -17.13 20.97
CA ARG A 162 4.42 -17.73 19.67
C ARG A 162 4.32 -19.26 19.81
N PHE A 163 3.24 -19.85 19.34
CA PHE A 163 2.97 -21.30 19.47
C PHE A 163 3.07 -21.98 18.10
N LEU A 164 3.72 -23.15 18.07
CA LEU A 164 3.91 -24.02 16.92
C LEU A 164 3.39 -25.42 17.28
N SER A 165 2.81 -26.14 16.32
CA SER A 165 2.30 -27.50 16.53
C SER A 165 2.30 -28.30 15.25
N ALA A 166 2.72 -29.58 15.33
CA ALA A 166 2.58 -30.56 14.25
C ALA A 166 1.16 -31.19 14.20
N GLU A 167 0.24 -30.79 15.09
CA GLU A 167 -1.14 -31.30 15.13
C GLU A 167 -2.11 -30.54 14.20
N SER A 168 -1.65 -29.47 13.56
CA SER A 168 -2.47 -28.52 12.81
C SER A 168 -2.08 -28.51 11.32
N PRO A 169 -3.04 -28.58 10.38
CA PRO A 169 -4.49 -28.43 10.59
C PRO A 169 -5.32 -29.71 10.89
N GLU A 170 -4.76 -30.90 10.82
CA GLU A 170 -5.48 -32.18 10.65
C GLU A 170 -6.30 -32.56 11.88
N TYR A 171 -5.67 -32.44 13.05
CA TYR A 171 -6.22 -32.85 14.34
C TYR A 171 -6.96 -31.71 15.05
N VAL A 172 -7.09 -30.53 14.41
CA VAL A 172 -7.86 -29.39 14.94
C VAL A 172 -9.33 -29.77 15.12
N GLY A 173 -9.80 -29.58 16.34
CA GLY A 173 -11.13 -29.95 16.81
C GLY A 173 -11.23 -31.38 17.38
N THR A 174 -10.14 -32.11 17.54
CA THR A 174 -10.14 -33.52 18.01
C THR A 174 -9.70 -33.64 19.48
N GLN A 175 -9.55 -34.87 19.97
CA GLN A 175 -9.05 -35.14 21.33
C GLN A 175 -7.56 -34.80 21.51
N PHE A 176 -6.79 -34.81 20.40
CA PHE A 176 -5.40 -34.39 20.41
C PHE A 176 -5.39 -32.85 20.37
N ASN A 177 -4.84 -32.26 21.43
CA ASN A 177 -5.03 -30.85 21.73
C ASN A 177 -3.94 -30.30 22.63
N ASP A 178 -2.69 -30.29 22.16
CA ASP A 178 -1.58 -29.67 22.86
C ASP A 178 -1.90 -28.24 23.32
N THR A 179 -1.43 -27.88 24.52
CA THR A 179 -1.77 -26.63 25.20
C THR A 179 -0.53 -25.82 25.57
N PHE A 180 -0.65 -24.50 25.46
CA PHE A 180 0.17 -23.52 26.15
C PHE A 180 -0.71 -22.61 27.01
N THR A 181 -0.44 -22.53 28.31
CA THR A 181 -1.11 -21.62 29.23
C THR A 181 -0.13 -20.74 30.00
N ALA A 182 -0.55 -19.51 30.30
CA ALA A 182 0.14 -18.61 31.21
C ALA A 182 -0.81 -18.16 32.33
N ARG A 183 -0.43 -18.44 33.58
CA ARG A 183 -1.22 -18.15 34.78
C ARG A 183 -0.49 -17.14 35.65
N VAL A 184 -1.22 -16.16 36.15
CA VAL A 184 -0.73 -15.08 37.01
C VAL A 184 -1.35 -15.22 38.39
N ILE A 185 -0.52 -15.13 39.43
CA ILE A 185 -0.91 -15.22 40.84
C ILE A 185 -0.40 -13.96 41.52
N ASP A 186 -1.32 -13.07 41.90
CA ASP A 186 -1.02 -11.84 42.65
C ASP A 186 -2.15 -11.49 43.63
N GLY A 187 -2.10 -10.30 44.22
CA GLY A 187 -3.14 -9.82 45.14
C GLY A 187 -4.50 -9.50 44.50
N LEU A 188 -4.67 -9.71 43.18
CA LEU A 188 -5.97 -9.74 42.51
C LEU A 188 -6.52 -11.18 42.37
N GLY A 189 -5.77 -12.19 42.81
CA GLY A 189 -6.11 -13.61 42.72
C GLY A 189 -5.40 -14.33 41.55
N THR A 190 -5.61 -15.64 41.48
CA THR A 190 -5.11 -16.49 40.39
C THR A 190 -5.94 -16.29 39.13
N ARG A 191 -5.28 -15.97 38.01
CA ARG A 191 -5.92 -15.64 36.72
C ARG A 191 -5.15 -16.27 35.56
N THR A 192 -5.82 -16.98 34.67
CA THR A 192 -5.23 -17.33 33.36
C THR A 192 -5.18 -16.05 32.51
N VAL A 193 -4.00 -15.69 32.00
CA VAL A 193 -3.81 -14.49 31.16
C VAL A 193 -3.45 -14.82 29.71
N ALA A 194 -2.96 -16.04 29.46
CA ALA A 194 -2.89 -16.62 28.13
C ALA A 194 -3.40 -18.07 28.18
N ASP A 195 -4.17 -18.44 27.18
CA ASP A 195 -4.64 -19.79 26.92
C ASP A 195 -4.63 -19.96 25.39
N SER A 196 -4.04 -21.05 24.90
CA SER A 196 -3.90 -21.36 23.48
C SER A 196 -3.60 -22.84 23.31
N SER A 197 -4.31 -23.49 22.40
CA SER A 197 -4.18 -24.92 22.14
C SER A 197 -4.47 -25.25 20.68
N VAL A 198 -4.23 -26.48 20.24
CA VAL A 198 -4.56 -26.92 18.86
C VAL A 198 -6.02 -26.58 18.48
N ASN A 199 -6.96 -26.80 19.40
CA ASN A 199 -8.39 -26.55 19.18
C ASN A 199 -8.84 -25.08 19.36
N SER A 200 -8.00 -24.19 19.90
CA SER A 200 -8.40 -22.84 20.33
C SER A 200 -7.53 -21.69 19.79
N ALA A 201 -6.30 -21.98 19.37
CA ALA A 201 -5.43 -21.02 18.70
C ALA A 201 -5.89 -20.75 17.27
N THR A 202 -5.30 -19.71 16.67
CA THR A 202 -5.46 -19.41 15.24
C THR A 202 -4.11 -19.61 14.62
N PHE A 203 -3.89 -20.80 14.05
CA PHE A 203 -2.69 -21.11 13.31
C PHE A 203 -2.74 -20.52 11.90
N PHE A 204 -1.55 -20.26 11.39
CA PHE A 204 -1.27 -20.12 9.98
C PHE A 204 -0.39 -21.29 9.58
N ASP A 205 -0.53 -21.77 8.35
CA ASP A 205 0.30 -22.87 7.84
C ASP A 205 1.77 -22.46 7.88
N VAL A 206 2.66 -23.37 8.30
CA VAL A 206 4.11 -23.11 8.31
C VAL A 206 4.63 -22.78 6.90
N SER A 207 5.66 -21.94 6.85
CA SER A 207 6.33 -21.58 5.61
C SER A 207 7.82 -21.33 5.84
N SER A 208 8.62 -21.38 4.78
CA SER A 208 10.05 -21.06 4.86
C SER A 208 10.32 -19.58 5.22
N THR A 209 9.32 -18.70 5.12
CA THR A 209 9.39 -17.31 5.59
C THR A 209 8.93 -17.14 7.05
N ARG A 210 8.13 -18.06 7.60
CA ARG A 210 7.62 -18.01 8.99
C ARG A 210 8.45 -18.81 10.00
N ALA A 211 8.96 -19.96 9.58
CA ALA A 211 9.44 -21.00 10.49
C ALA A 211 10.71 -21.71 10.03
N ALA A 212 11.38 -21.29 8.94
CA ALA A 212 12.52 -22.03 8.37
C ALA A 212 13.59 -22.40 9.40
N GLY A 213 14.00 -23.67 9.42
CA GLY A 213 14.98 -24.20 10.38
C GLY A 213 14.45 -24.40 11.80
N THR A 214 13.13 -24.42 12.01
CA THR A 214 12.52 -24.87 13.28
C THR A 214 12.25 -26.38 13.29
N GLY A 215 12.20 -27.01 12.11
CA GLY A 215 11.82 -28.40 11.90
C GLY A 215 10.39 -28.52 11.37
N TYR A 216 9.46 -27.79 11.96
CA TYR A 216 8.05 -27.73 11.52
C TYR A 216 7.93 -27.26 10.06
N ASP A 217 8.81 -26.34 9.62
CA ASP A 217 8.88 -25.82 8.25
C ASP A 217 9.20 -26.85 7.15
N THR A 218 9.50 -28.10 7.52
CA THR A 218 9.77 -29.20 6.59
C THR A 218 8.66 -30.26 6.55
N LEU A 219 7.60 -30.09 7.36
CA LEU A 219 6.46 -31.00 7.41
C LEU A 219 5.49 -30.65 6.29
N PHE A 220 5.31 -31.62 5.38
CA PHE A 220 4.50 -31.46 4.18
C PHE A 220 3.65 -32.69 3.89
N ALA A 221 2.42 -32.41 3.49
CA ALA A 221 1.33 -33.29 3.05
C ALA A 221 1.25 -33.41 1.52
N ASP A 222 0.55 -34.43 1.00
CA ASP A 222 0.15 -34.53 -0.42
C ASP A 222 -1.37 -34.48 -0.69
N ASP A 223 -2.23 -34.55 0.33
CA ASP A 223 -3.68 -34.23 0.27
C ASP A 223 -4.09 -33.23 1.38
N PRO A 224 -4.29 -31.92 1.08
CA PRO A 224 -4.64 -30.89 2.06
C PRO A 224 -6.09 -30.99 2.58
N SER A 225 -6.75 -32.12 2.33
CA SER A 225 -8.08 -32.48 2.82
C SER A 225 -8.14 -33.90 3.39
N GLY A 226 -7.02 -34.61 3.43
CA GLY A 226 -6.93 -36.05 3.61
C GLY A 226 -6.33 -36.48 4.95
N VAL A 227 -5.33 -37.35 4.84
CA VAL A 227 -4.57 -37.96 5.95
C VAL A 227 -3.19 -38.30 5.41
N ASP A 228 -2.19 -37.59 5.88
CA ASP A 228 -0.96 -37.47 5.11
C ASP A 228 0.14 -38.40 5.56
N TYR A 229 0.85 -38.92 4.56
CA TYR A 229 1.90 -39.90 4.73
C TYR A 229 3.25 -39.20 4.59
N PHE A 230 4.07 -39.20 5.64
CA PHE A 230 5.43 -38.64 5.60
C PHE A 230 6.49 -39.64 5.08
N PRO A 231 6.92 -39.60 3.80
CA PRO A 231 8.12 -40.28 3.32
C PRO A 231 9.38 -39.44 3.58
N ALA A 232 10.54 -40.09 3.60
CA ALA A 232 11.83 -39.38 3.62
C ALA A 232 12.09 -38.54 2.34
N THR A 233 11.43 -38.87 1.20
CA THR A 233 11.43 -38.06 -0.03
C THR A 233 10.16 -38.28 -0.84
N TYR A 234 9.46 -37.20 -1.20
CA TYR A 234 8.33 -37.24 -2.15
C TYR A 234 8.79 -37.30 -3.63
N PRO A 235 8.11 -38.06 -4.52
CA PRO A 235 8.31 -38.00 -5.97
C PRO A 235 8.24 -36.56 -6.53
N PRO A 236 9.09 -36.15 -7.49
CA PRO A 236 9.13 -34.80 -8.06
C PRO A 236 7.81 -34.22 -8.56
N GLU A 237 6.91 -35.09 -9.04
CA GLU A 237 5.68 -34.75 -9.74
C GLU A 237 4.50 -34.48 -8.79
N ILE A 238 4.63 -34.82 -7.51
CA ILE A 238 3.58 -34.67 -6.50
C ILE A 238 3.56 -33.24 -5.96
N MET A 239 2.37 -32.64 -5.95
CA MET A 239 2.11 -31.35 -5.29
C MET A 239 2.09 -31.56 -3.78
N LEU A 240 2.66 -30.61 -3.04
CA LEU A 240 2.77 -30.68 -1.58
C LEU A 240 2.09 -29.48 -0.92
N PHE A 241 1.73 -29.62 0.35
CA PHE A 241 1.08 -28.61 1.18
C PHE A 241 1.71 -28.62 2.59
N PRO A 242 1.70 -27.52 3.38
CA PRO A 242 2.30 -27.51 4.71
C PRO A 242 1.43 -28.26 5.72
N ASP A 243 2.08 -29.04 6.59
CA ASP A 243 1.46 -30.00 7.51
C ASP A 243 1.87 -29.70 8.96
N ALA A 244 1.88 -28.41 9.31
CA ALA A 244 2.08 -27.90 10.66
C ALA A 244 1.54 -26.47 10.78
N GLY A 245 1.17 -26.08 12.00
CA GLY A 245 0.66 -24.76 12.34
C GLY A 245 1.66 -23.89 13.10
N ILE A 246 1.69 -22.59 12.79
CA ILE A 246 2.38 -21.55 13.57
C ILE A 246 1.45 -20.34 13.80
N THR A 247 1.29 -19.91 15.05
CA THR A 247 0.57 -18.64 15.35
C THR A 247 1.46 -17.45 15.03
N ASP A 248 0.91 -16.24 14.88
CA ASP A 248 1.73 -15.04 15.01
C ASP A 248 2.06 -14.75 16.49
N PHE A 249 3.02 -13.84 16.71
CA PHE A 249 3.40 -13.40 18.06
C PHE A 249 2.22 -12.70 18.75
N ARG A 250 1.83 -13.21 19.93
CA ARG A 250 0.75 -12.69 20.77
C ARG A 250 1.34 -11.95 21.97
N THR A 251 1.18 -10.62 22.00
CA THR A 251 1.55 -9.80 23.17
C THR A 251 0.44 -9.85 24.22
N VAL A 252 0.68 -10.58 25.29
CA VAL A 252 -0.27 -10.73 26.41
C VAL A 252 -0.08 -9.55 27.35
N ASN A 253 -1.14 -8.75 27.56
CA ASN A 253 -1.11 -7.57 28.41
C ASN A 253 -2.12 -7.73 29.57
N PHE A 254 -1.67 -7.62 30.82
CA PHE A 254 -2.53 -7.81 32.00
C PHE A 254 -2.23 -6.80 33.11
N GLU A 255 -3.26 -6.51 33.92
CA GLU A 255 -3.11 -5.64 35.10
C GLU A 255 -2.60 -6.44 36.32
N VAL A 256 -1.75 -5.78 37.10
CA VAL A 256 -1.12 -6.28 38.34
C VAL A 256 -1.13 -5.20 39.41
N LEU A 257 -1.05 -5.58 40.67
CA LEU A 257 -0.90 -4.62 41.77
C LEU A 257 0.51 -3.98 41.78
N ARG A 258 0.54 -2.68 42.10
CA ARG A 258 1.77 -1.86 42.17
C ARG A 258 2.59 -2.24 43.39
N GLY A 259 3.88 -2.52 43.22
CA GLY A 259 4.81 -2.72 44.34
C GLY A 259 4.68 -4.05 45.07
N THR A 260 3.88 -5.00 44.57
CA THR A 260 3.70 -6.33 45.16
C THR A 260 4.43 -7.42 44.36
N PRO A 261 4.81 -8.55 44.99
CA PRO A 261 5.22 -9.74 44.24
C PRO A 261 4.08 -10.28 43.37
N VAL A 262 4.43 -10.75 42.18
CA VAL A 262 3.56 -11.45 41.23
C VAL A 262 4.27 -12.73 40.80
N THR A 263 3.60 -13.88 40.85
CA THR A 263 4.11 -15.11 40.23
C THR A 263 3.47 -15.31 38.87
N ILE A 264 4.27 -15.61 37.86
CA ILE A 264 3.82 -16.10 36.55
C ILE A 264 4.24 -17.56 36.42
N GLU A 265 3.32 -18.38 35.96
CA GLU A 265 3.51 -19.77 35.56
C GLU A 265 3.26 -19.87 34.05
N PHE A 266 4.26 -20.35 33.32
CA PHE A 266 4.16 -20.72 31.91
C PHE A 266 4.21 -22.25 31.82
N GLU A 267 3.31 -22.81 31.03
CA GLU A 267 3.09 -24.25 30.96
C GLU A 267 2.80 -24.65 29.52
N ILE A 268 3.55 -25.62 28.97
CA ILE A 268 3.21 -26.34 27.74
C ILE A 268 2.95 -27.81 28.08
N SER A 269 1.95 -28.44 27.45
CA SER A 269 1.61 -29.85 27.69
C SER A 269 1.04 -30.52 26.43
N ASP A 270 1.56 -31.70 26.08
CA ASP A 270 0.92 -32.64 25.16
C ASP A 270 -0.40 -33.12 25.79
N LEU A 271 -1.46 -33.16 24.99
CA LEU A 271 -2.72 -33.79 25.39
C LEU A 271 -3.26 -34.69 24.28
N GLY A 272 -3.21 -35.99 24.52
CA GLY A 272 -3.97 -37.00 23.76
C GLY A 272 -3.13 -38.21 23.35
N ASP A 273 -1.83 -38.06 23.14
CA ASP A 273 -0.87 -39.18 23.16
C ASP A 273 0.57 -38.78 23.52
N GLY A 274 1.39 -38.41 22.55
CA GLY A 274 2.86 -38.30 22.62
C GLY A 274 3.54 -38.45 21.25
N VAL A 275 2.80 -38.25 20.16
CA VAL A 275 3.16 -38.68 18.79
C VAL A 275 3.51 -37.53 17.84
N LEU A 276 3.04 -36.31 18.12
CA LEU A 276 3.30 -35.11 17.32
C LEU A 276 3.54 -33.94 18.28
N ASP A 277 4.76 -33.39 18.29
CA ASP A 277 5.14 -32.40 19.29
C ASP A 277 4.67 -30.96 18.97
N SER A 278 4.55 -30.15 20.02
CA SER A 278 4.28 -28.71 19.96
C SER A 278 5.32 -27.89 20.73
N ALA A 279 5.61 -26.69 20.25
CA ALA A 279 6.62 -25.79 20.82
C ALA A 279 6.09 -24.36 21.05
N VAL A 280 6.58 -23.70 22.10
CA VAL A 280 6.28 -22.30 22.40
C VAL A 280 7.58 -21.51 22.57
N VAL A 281 7.65 -20.38 21.87
CA VAL A 281 8.67 -19.34 22.05
C VAL A 281 8.08 -18.26 22.96
N ILE A 282 8.83 -17.82 23.97
CA ILE A 282 8.44 -16.79 24.95
C ILE A 282 9.56 -15.76 25.08
N ASP A 283 9.21 -14.47 25.13
CA ASP A 283 10.17 -13.36 25.12
C ASP A 283 9.60 -12.06 25.75
N ASN A 284 10.46 -11.04 25.93
CA ASN A 284 10.10 -9.64 26.14
C ASN A 284 9.17 -9.37 27.34
N ILE A 285 9.54 -9.88 28.53
CA ILE A 285 8.77 -9.55 29.74
C ILE A 285 9.01 -8.09 30.14
N THR A 286 7.94 -7.32 30.25
CA THR A 286 7.98 -5.87 30.50
C THR A 286 7.01 -5.43 31.60
N PHE A 287 7.30 -4.27 32.20
CA PHE A 287 6.50 -3.66 33.27
C PHE A 287 6.17 -2.22 32.88
N ALA A 288 4.91 -1.81 32.97
CA ALA A 288 4.49 -0.47 32.59
C ALA A 288 3.31 0.08 33.43
N SER A 289 3.06 1.38 33.33
CA SER A 289 1.72 1.97 33.53
C SER A 289 1.32 2.99 32.45
N MET A 290 2.14 3.10 31.40
CA MET A 290 1.88 3.84 30.17
C MET A 290 1.80 2.83 29.01
N GLU A 291 0.85 3.01 28.11
CA GLU A 291 0.59 2.15 26.96
C GLU A 291 0.75 2.95 25.67
N VAL A 292 1.30 2.33 24.63
CA VAL A 292 1.48 2.91 23.30
C VAL A 292 0.59 2.16 22.31
N VAL A 293 -0.29 2.90 21.65
CA VAL A 293 -1.39 2.37 20.84
C VAL A 293 -1.32 2.95 19.43
N ASN A 294 -1.58 2.13 18.41
CA ASN A 294 -1.77 2.64 17.05
C ASN A 294 -3.18 3.25 16.92
N PRO A 295 -3.33 4.56 16.67
CA PRO A 295 -4.64 5.14 16.40
C PRO A 295 -5.16 4.82 15.00
N ASN A 296 -4.31 4.33 14.08
CA ASN A 296 -4.66 4.07 12.70
C ASN A 296 -5.13 2.62 12.50
N PRO A 297 -6.35 2.35 11.99
CA PRO A 297 -7.36 3.30 11.52
C PRO A 297 -8.44 3.68 12.56
N THR A 298 -8.57 2.93 13.66
CA THR A 298 -9.78 2.88 14.50
C THR A 298 -10.02 4.10 15.41
N LEU A 299 -8.99 4.93 15.61
CA LEU A 299 -9.06 6.19 16.36
C LEU A 299 -8.74 7.41 15.46
N ILE A 300 -8.87 7.27 14.13
CA ILE A 300 -8.75 8.39 13.19
C ILE A 300 -10.13 8.97 12.87
N HIS A 301 -10.26 10.29 12.96
CA HIS A 301 -11.51 10.98 12.62
C HIS A 301 -11.75 10.96 11.09
N PRO A 302 -12.88 10.43 10.60
CA PRO A 302 -13.08 10.03 9.20
C PRO A 302 -13.13 11.18 8.19
N TYR A 303 -13.13 12.44 8.64
CA TYR A 303 -13.16 13.62 7.76
C TYR A 303 -11.89 14.47 7.83
N THR A 304 -11.15 14.44 8.94
CA THR A 304 -9.96 15.31 9.13
C THR A 304 -8.64 14.55 9.06
N GLY A 305 -8.63 13.22 9.22
CA GLY A 305 -7.39 12.44 9.32
C GLY A 305 -6.63 12.62 10.64
N ALA A 306 -7.13 13.45 11.57
CA ALA A 306 -6.55 13.62 12.89
C ALA A 306 -7.01 12.51 13.85
N VAL A 307 -6.19 12.20 14.86
CA VAL A 307 -6.61 11.30 15.96
C VAL A 307 -7.81 11.92 16.70
N VAL A 308 -8.80 11.10 17.04
CA VAL A 308 -10.00 11.53 17.79
C VAL A 308 -9.63 12.11 19.16
N ALA A 309 -10.42 13.08 19.63
CA ALA A 309 -10.17 13.76 20.91
C ALA A 309 -11.09 13.29 22.06
N ASP A 310 -11.98 12.31 21.81
CA ASP A 310 -12.92 11.81 22.81
C ASP A 310 -12.22 10.90 23.85
N PRO A 311 -12.18 11.28 25.14
CA PRO A 311 -11.59 10.46 26.20
C PRO A 311 -12.18 9.05 26.32
N LEU A 312 -13.46 8.85 25.96
CA LEU A 312 -14.10 7.53 25.98
C LEU A 312 -13.46 6.61 24.94
N GLN A 313 -13.38 7.07 23.68
CA GLN A 313 -12.73 6.32 22.59
C GLN A 313 -11.24 6.09 22.87
N LEU A 314 -10.52 7.12 23.33
CA LEU A 314 -9.09 7.02 23.66
C LEU A 314 -8.79 6.06 24.83
N SER A 315 -9.76 5.83 25.73
CA SER A 315 -9.65 4.87 26.84
C SER A 315 -9.95 3.41 26.47
N ALA A 316 -10.55 3.14 25.30
CA ALA A 316 -11.03 1.83 24.91
C ALA A 316 -9.90 0.78 24.88
N GLN A 317 -10.13 -0.39 25.49
CA GLN A 317 -9.07 -1.37 25.72
C GLN A 317 -8.39 -1.84 24.42
N SER A 318 -7.08 -2.05 24.50
CA SER A 318 -6.28 -2.63 23.41
C SER A 318 -6.81 -4.02 23.06
N SER A 319 -6.93 -4.29 21.76
CA SER A 319 -7.58 -5.48 21.19
C SER A 319 -7.06 -5.69 19.77
N ALA A 320 -7.53 -6.73 19.05
CA ALA A 320 -7.20 -6.90 17.64
C ALA A 320 -7.59 -5.68 16.75
N ALA A 321 -8.53 -4.85 17.20
CA ALA A 321 -8.93 -3.60 16.52
C ALA A 321 -8.15 -2.36 17.00
N ILE A 322 -7.43 -2.44 18.12
CA ILE A 322 -6.64 -1.37 18.72
C ILE A 322 -5.32 -2.00 19.21
N PRO A 323 -4.37 -2.30 18.31
CA PRO A 323 -3.18 -3.07 18.65
C PRO A 323 -2.17 -2.23 19.44
N PRO A 324 -1.43 -2.85 20.39
CA PRO A 324 -0.25 -2.24 21.00
C PRO A 324 0.85 -2.05 19.96
N VAL A 325 1.73 -1.07 20.18
CA VAL A 325 2.82 -0.73 19.26
C VAL A 325 4.18 -0.89 19.96
N GLN A 326 5.08 -1.65 19.32
CA GLN A 326 6.46 -1.83 19.78
C GLN A 326 7.47 -0.94 19.00
N GLY A 327 7.05 -0.32 17.88
CA GLY A 327 7.89 0.62 17.15
C GLY A 327 7.17 1.56 16.17
N VAL A 328 7.89 2.55 15.66
CA VAL A 328 7.41 3.50 14.63
C VAL A 328 8.38 3.60 13.46
N ALA A 329 7.87 3.77 12.24
CA ALA A 329 8.67 4.20 11.10
C ALA A 329 9.07 5.69 11.25
N ALA A 330 10.32 6.01 10.92
CA ALA A 330 10.85 7.38 10.90
C ALA A 330 10.43 8.15 9.64
N ASP A 331 9.12 8.35 9.49
CA ASP A 331 8.45 9.00 8.35
C ASP A 331 7.93 10.41 8.64
N GLY A 332 8.12 10.93 9.85
CA GLY A 332 7.63 12.24 10.28
C GLY A 332 6.11 12.43 10.31
N VAL A 333 5.31 11.43 9.96
CA VAL A 333 3.84 11.51 9.90
C VAL A 333 3.19 10.55 10.91
N THR A 334 3.75 9.36 11.10
CA THR A 334 3.22 8.33 12.00
C THR A 334 3.00 8.86 13.41
N GLN A 335 1.75 8.80 13.86
CA GLN A 335 1.34 9.15 15.22
C GLN A 335 0.94 7.89 15.98
N VAL A 336 1.35 7.82 17.25
CA VAL A 336 0.87 6.82 18.22
C VAL A 336 0.29 7.51 19.45
N LEU A 337 -0.76 6.93 20.00
CA LEU A 337 -1.40 7.40 21.22
C LEU A 337 -0.62 6.88 22.42
N LEU A 338 -0.12 7.80 23.25
CA LEU A 338 0.35 7.50 24.59
C LEU A 338 -0.81 7.67 25.55
N ARG A 339 -1.10 6.64 26.35
CA ARG A 339 -2.11 6.72 27.42
C ARG A 339 -1.64 6.10 28.72
N SER A 340 -2.12 6.62 29.85
CA SER A 340 -1.85 6.03 31.16
C SER A 340 -3.10 6.05 32.03
N LYS A 341 -3.36 4.94 32.71
CA LYS A 341 -4.44 4.74 33.69
C LYS A 341 -3.90 5.08 35.08
N VAL A 342 -4.34 6.21 35.64
CA VAL A 342 -3.77 6.83 36.85
C VAL A 342 -4.79 6.82 38.00
N PRO A 343 -4.36 6.78 39.28
CA PRO A 343 -5.27 6.52 40.39
C PRO A 343 -6.18 7.70 40.78
N SER A 344 -5.85 8.94 40.40
CA SER A 344 -6.60 10.12 40.83
C SER A 344 -6.42 11.35 39.91
N ALA A 345 -7.14 12.43 40.20
CA ALA A 345 -6.96 13.72 39.55
C ALA A 345 -5.52 14.26 39.70
N GLY A 346 -5.01 14.91 38.65
CA GLY A 346 -3.65 15.48 38.63
C GLY A 346 -3.23 15.90 37.23
N SER A 347 -1.93 15.87 36.96
CA SER A 347 -1.36 16.04 35.63
C SER A 347 -0.32 14.97 35.33
N MET A 348 -0.02 14.78 34.04
CA MET A 348 1.04 13.89 33.59
C MET A 348 1.92 14.62 32.57
N THR A 349 3.23 14.58 32.80
CA THR A 349 4.22 15.11 31.88
C THR A 349 4.85 13.95 31.12
N PHE A 350 4.59 13.90 29.82
CA PHE A 350 5.24 12.99 28.89
C PHE A 350 6.53 13.64 28.38
N SER A 351 7.61 12.88 28.24
CA SER A 351 8.88 13.33 27.65
C SER A 351 9.56 12.21 26.87
N LEU A 352 10.34 12.56 25.85
CA LEU A 352 11.17 11.62 25.08
C LEU A 352 12.66 11.74 25.46
N SER A 353 13.42 10.67 25.33
CA SER A 353 14.88 10.73 25.44
C SER A 353 15.50 11.35 24.19
N GLY A 354 16.56 12.16 24.36
CA GLY A 354 17.19 12.91 23.26
C GLY A 354 16.50 14.25 22.99
N THR A 355 16.33 14.60 21.71
CA THR A 355 15.79 15.90 21.27
C THR A 355 14.68 15.74 20.22
N SER A 356 13.77 16.71 20.17
CA SER A 356 12.78 16.85 19.09
C SER A 356 13.33 17.81 18.03
N PRO A 357 13.22 17.53 16.71
CA PRO A 357 12.47 16.42 16.10
C PRO A 357 13.28 15.11 15.92
N ALA A 358 14.56 15.06 16.30
CA ALA A 358 15.47 13.95 16.01
C ALA A 358 14.99 12.58 16.53
N ASN A 359 14.33 12.56 17.70
CA ASN A 359 13.71 11.38 18.29
C ASN A 359 12.17 11.47 18.27
N GLY A 360 11.60 12.15 17.27
CA GLY A 360 10.18 12.45 17.15
C GLY A 360 9.76 13.64 17.99
N GLY A 361 8.47 13.75 18.27
CA GLY A 361 7.93 14.87 19.06
C GLY A 361 6.60 14.55 19.72
N LEU A 362 6.37 15.14 20.89
CA LEU A 362 5.18 14.98 21.72
C LEU A 362 4.25 16.18 21.61
N GLY A 363 2.94 15.91 21.65
CA GLY A 363 1.87 16.92 21.65
C GLY A 363 0.66 16.47 22.45
N ALA A 364 -0.21 17.41 22.79
CA ALA A 364 -1.53 17.09 23.35
C ALA A 364 -2.46 16.62 22.22
N VAL A 365 -3.39 15.71 22.52
CA VAL A 365 -4.37 15.21 21.52
C VAL A 365 -5.16 16.39 20.95
N GLY A 366 -5.34 16.42 19.62
CA GLY A 366 -5.98 17.54 18.92
C GLY A 366 -5.09 18.76 18.68
N THR A 367 -3.79 18.71 19.00
CA THR A 367 -2.81 19.77 18.69
C THR A 367 -1.77 19.31 17.67
N SER A 368 -1.22 20.24 16.88
CA SER A 368 -0.10 20.00 15.96
C SER A 368 1.28 20.21 16.61
N THR A 369 1.35 20.28 17.95
CA THR A 369 2.58 20.55 18.69
C THR A 369 3.51 19.34 18.66
N ARG A 370 4.80 19.57 18.41
CA ARG A 370 5.86 18.55 18.46
C ARG A 370 7.02 19.07 19.32
N ALA A 371 7.11 18.59 20.55
CA ALA A 371 8.11 19.02 21.53
C ALA A 371 8.83 17.83 22.19
N ALA A 372 9.94 18.08 22.88
CA ALA A 372 10.63 17.03 23.66
C ALA A 372 9.85 16.60 24.93
N SER A 373 8.87 17.40 25.36
CA SER A 373 7.94 17.06 26.43
C SER A 373 6.60 17.81 26.29
N VAL A 374 5.54 17.26 26.90
CA VAL A 374 4.22 17.88 27.01
C VAL A 374 3.57 17.51 28.35
N THR A 375 2.96 18.48 29.02
CA THR A 375 2.18 18.26 30.25
C THR A 375 0.70 18.36 29.93
N VAL A 376 -0.08 17.36 30.34
CA VAL A 376 -1.53 17.30 30.14
C VAL A 376 -2.27 17.06 31.47
N PRO A 377 -3.50 17.54 31.64
CA PRO A 377 -4.34 17.19 32.80
C PRO A 377 -4.82 15.74 32.72
N THR A 378 -5.21 15.16 33.85
CA THR A 378 -5.89 13.85 33.85
C THR A 378 -7.41 14.00 33.75
N VAL A 379 -8.04 13.14 32.96
CA VAL A 379 -9.47 13.19 32.62
C VAL A 379 -10.18 11.98 33.25
N PRO A 380 -11.32 12.16 33.94
CA PRO A 380 -12.08 11.05 34.50
C PRO A 380 -12.87 10.31 33.40
N VAL A 381 -12.74 8.99 33.35
CA VAL A 381 -13.47 8.09 32.44
C VAL A 381 -13.86 6.83 33.21
N GLY A 382 -15.15 6.47 33.23
CA GLY A 382 -15.62 5.23 33.86
C GLY A 382 -15.32 5.09 35.37
N GLY A 383 -15.07 6.19 36.08
CA GLY A 383 -14.67 6.19 37.51
C GLY A 383 -13.16 6.08 37.75
N VAL A 384 -12.33 6.03 36.70
CA VAL A 384 -10.86 6.04 36.77
C VAL A 384 -10.31 7.28 36.06
N HIS A 385 -9.10 7.74 36.38
CA HIS A 385 -8.47 8.84 35.65
C HIS A 385 -7.51 8.33 34.56
N TYR A 386 -7.46 9.06 33.44
CA TYR A 386 -6.54 8.81 32.33
C TYR A 386 -5.77 10.06 31.95
N ALA A 387 -4.55 9.89 31.42
CA ALA A 387 -3.81 10.94 30.71
C ALA A 387 -3.54 10.50 29.27
N PHE A 388 -3.61 11.43 28.32
CA PHE A 388 -3.45 11.17 26.88
C PHE A 388 -2.51 12.18 26.22
N ALA A 389 -1.58 11.69 25.40
CA ALA A 389 -0.71 12.50 24.55
C ALA A 389 -0.46 11.78 23.22
N LEU A 390 -0.04 12.51 22.19
CA LEU A 390 0.39 11.93 20.91
C LEU A 390 1.92 11.99 20.83
N TYR A 391 2.54 10.89 20.43
CA TYR A 391 3.91 10.86 19.95
C TYR A 391 3.90 10.75 18.43
N THR A 392 4.58 11.66 17.74
CA THR A 392 4.81 11.58 16.30
C THR A 392 6.24 11.15 16.02
N SER A 393 6.44 10.31 15.02
CA SER A 393 7.73 9.84 14.53
C SER A 393 8.71 10.98 14.19
N PRO A 394 10.03 10.72 14.24
CA PRO A 394 11.01 11.63 13.64
C PRO A 394 10.83 11.66 12.11
N PRO A 395 11.13 12.80 11.45
CA PRO A 395 11.10 12.92 9.99
C PRO A 395 12.23 12.13 9.30
N ASP A 396 13.27 11.77 10.04
CA ASP A 396 14.47 11.14 9.52
C ASP A 396 14.94 10.02 10.44
N PHE A 397 15.23 8.84 9.86
CA PHE A 397 15.82 7.75 10.62
C PHE A 397 17.23 8.10 11.08
N ASN A 398 18.11 8.48 10.16
CA ASN A 398 19.50 8.78 10.49
C ASN A 398 19.67 10.22 10.95
N THR A 399 19.87 10.39 12.26
CA THR A 399 20.19 11.68 12.89
C THR A 399 21.69 11.83 13.17
N GLY A 400 22.53 11.08 12.44
CA GLY A 400 23.97 10.96 12.64
C GLY A 400 24.32 9.75 13.51
N GLY A 401 25.23 8.90 13.05
CA GLY A 401 25.71 7.71 13.76
C GLY A 401 24.84 6.47 13.61
N PHE A 402 23.77 6.54 12.79
CA PHE A 402 22.86 5.43 12.50
C PHE A 402 22.84 5.05 11.01
N GLU A 403 23.84 5.50 10.22
CA GLU A 403 23.94 5.32 8.77
C GLU A 403 23.84 3.85 8.33
N THR A 404 24.35 2.94 9.17
CA THR A 404 24.40 1.48 8.99
C THR A 404 23.47 0.71 9.94
N ALA A 405 22.65 1.40 10.73
CA ALA A 405 21.67 0.75 11.61
C ALA A 405 20.35 0.49 10.88
N LYS A 406 19.66 -0.61 11.22
CA LYS A 406 18.30 -0.94 10.74
C LYS A 406 17.21 -0.35 11.65
N THR A 407 17.48 -0.32 12.96
CA THR A 407 16.60 0.19 14.02
C THR A 407 17.41 1.02 15.05
N ARG A 408 16.73 1.83 15.86
CA ARG A 408 17.31 2.51 17.04
C ARG A 408 16.22 2.78 18.09
N ALA A 409 16.55 2.73 19.37
CA ALA A 409 15.57 2.94 20.44
C ALA A 409 15.24 4.43 20.70
N VAL A 410 14.02 4.69 21.18
CA VAL A 410 13.66 5.91 21.92
C VAL A 410 12.93 5.53 23.21
N THR A 411 13.27 6.20 24.31
CA THR A 411 12.62 6.00 25.60
C THR A 411 11.59 7.09 25.81
N LEU A 412 10.32 6.72 25.87
CA LEU A 412 9.24 7.61 26.28
C LEU A 412 9.02 7.48 27.79
N SER A 413 8.96 8.60 28.48
CA SER A 413 8.73 8.68 29.92
C SER A 413 7.42 9.42 30.19
N GLY A 414 6.67 8.98 31.20
CA GLY A 414 5.46 9.63 31.68
C GLY A 414 5.52 9.80 33.19
N THR A 415 5.74 11.03 33.65
CA THR A 415 5.78 11.38 35.07
C THR A 415 4.43 11.91 35.52
N TYR A 416 3.75 11.16 36.38
CA TYR A 416 2.46 11.51 36.95
C TYR A 416 2.61 12.30 38.26
N THR A 417 1.95 13.45 38.31
CA THR A 417 1.87 14.35 39.47
C THR A 417 0.43 14.39 39.97
N PRO A 418 0.07 13.67 41.04
CA PRO A 418 -1.28 13.69 41.59
C PRO A 418 -1.59 15.02 42.28
N ALA A 419 -2.88 15.37 42.38
CA ALA A 419 -3.34 16.45 43.26
C ALA A 419 -3.19 16.10 44.76
N SER A 420 -3.13 14.80 45.09
CA SER A 420 -2.89 14.29 46.45
C SER A 420 -2.30 12.88 46.41
N GLY A 421 -1.21 12.64 47.14
CA GLY A 421 -0.53 11.33 47.21
C GLY A 421 0.88 11.37 46.60
N ALA A 422 1.47 10.19 46.39
CA ALA A 422 2.79 10.05 45.78
C ALA A 422 2.69 9.98 44.25
N GLY A 423 3.52 10.75 43.55
CA GLY A 423 3.72 10.64 42.10
C GLY A 423 4.64 9.47 41.72
N TYR A 424 4.69 9.15 40.43
CA TYR A 424 5.58 8.13 39.88
C TYR A 424 5.94 8.44 38.42
N THR A 425 7.01 7.82 37.92
CA THR A 425 7.34 7.82 36.49
C THR A 425 7.18 6.41 35.93
N SER A 426 6.52 6.29 34.79
CA SER A 426 6.57 5.10 33.92
C SER A 426 7.49 5.39 32.74
N THR A 427 8.18 4.36 32.25
CA THR A 427 8.89 4.40 30.96
C THR A 427 8.31 3.35 30.01
N VAL A 428 8.42 3.61 28.72
CA VAL A 428 8.24 2.63 27.63
C VAL A 428 9.35 2.89 26.62
N GLU A 429 9.93 1.83 26.08
CA GLU A 429 10.87 1.93 24.96
C GLU A 429 10.15 1.58 23.66
N LEU A 430 10.44 2.33 22.59
CA LEU A 430 9.95 2.06 21.24
C LEU A 430 11.13 1.91 20.30
N SER A 431 11.06 0.93 19.40
CA SER A 431 11.94 0.87 18.25
C SER A 431 11.55 1.95 17.23
N ILE A 432 12.48 2.82 16.87
CA ILE A 432 12.40 3.62 15.65
C ILE A 432 13.01 2.77 14.53
N LEU A 433 12.27 2.62 13.43
CA LEU A 433 12.67 1.91 12.22
C LEU A 433 12.85 2.90 11.06
N ARG A 434 13.58 2.50 10.02
CA ARG A 434 13.54 3.18 8.73
C ARG A 434 12.13 3.05 8.11
N PRO A 435 11.66 4.03 7.33
CA PRO A 435 10.54 3.81 6.41
C PRO A 435 10.81 2.56 5.53
N PRO A 436 9.78 1.80 5.12
CA PRO A 436 9.95 0.77 4.10
C PRO A 436 10.48 1.38 2.80
N LEU A 437 11.19 0.58 2.02
CA LEU A 437 11.73 0.96 0.73
C LEU A 437 10.92 0.30 -0.39
N VAL A 438 10.27 1.11 -1.23
CA VAL A 438 9.58 0.61 -2.43
C VAL A 438 10.42 0.90 -3.67
N LEU A 439 10.79 -0.15 -4.39
CA LEU A 439 11.50 -0.09 -5.66
C LEU A 439 10.50 -0.18 -6.81
N VAL A 440 10.64 0.69 -7.83
CA VAL A 440 9.78 0.66 -9.02
C VAL A 440 10.66 0.56 -10.25
N HIS A 441 10.56 -0.56 -10.98
CA HIS A 441 11.33 -0.78 -12.21
C HIS A 441 10.82 0.08 -13.38
N ASP A 442 11.36 -0.18 -14.57
CA ASP A 442 11.17 0.61 -15.79
C ASP A 442 10.45 -0.18 -16.90
N LEU A 443 10.12 0.47 -18.04
CA LEU A 443 9.60 -0.20 -19.22
C LEU A 443 10.59 -1.24 -19.75
N TRP A 444 10.07 -2.30 -20.38
CA TRP A 444 10.85 -3.46 -20.87
C TRP A 444 11.75 -4.15 -19.81
N SER A 445 11.53 -3.87 -18.52
CA SER A 445 12.29 -4.39 -17.38
C SER A 445 11.39 -5.11 -16.35
N SER A 446 11.98 -5.59 -15.25
CA SER A 446 11.30 -6.27 -14.15
C SER A 446 12.01 -6.05 -12.81
N CYS A 447 11.45 -6.58 -11.71
CA CYS A 447 12.06 -6.48 -10.39
C CYS A 447 13.45 -7.15 -10.25
N SER A 448 13.83 -8.06 -11.15
CA SER A 448 15.18 -8.65 -11.12
C SER A 448 16.31 -7.67 -11.49
N ALA A 449 15.97 -6.52 -12.08
CA ALA A 449 16.92 -5.41 -12.26
C ALA A 449 17.56 -4.95 -10.93
N TRP A 450 16.85 -5.09 -9.81
CA TRP A 450 17.29 -4.62 -8.48
C TRP A 450 18.12 -5.64 -7.68
N GLN A 451 18.35 -6.84 -8.23
CA GLN A 451 18.79 -8.03 -7.51
C GLN A 451 20.22 -8.51 -7.85
N GLY A 452 20.98 -7.72 -8.62
CA GLY A 452 22.40 -8.00 -8.84
C GLY A 452 23.17 -8.12 -7.50
N THR A 453 24.30 -8.83 -7.48
CA THR A 453 25.14 -8.91 -6.29
C THR A 453 25.55 -7.51 -5.83
N GLU A 454 25.34 -7.22 -4.53
CA GLU A 454 25.43 -5.88 -3.93
C GLU A 454 24.32 -4.88 -4.32
N GLY A 455 23.19 -5.30 -4.89
CA GLY A 455 22.06 -4.43 -5.27
C GLY A 455 21.34 -3.77 -4.07
N ILE A 456 20.46 -2.79 -4.33
CA ILE A 456 19.72 -2.13 -3.24
C ILE A 456 18.62 -3.04 -2.65
N ALA A 457 18.05 -3.97 -3.43
CA ALA A 457 17.04 -4.91 -2.94
C ALA A 457 17.63 -5.95 -1.96
N THR A 458 18.90 -6.30 -2.10
CA THR A 458 19.60 -7.27 -1.25
C THR A 458 20.35 -6.58 -0.10
N SER A 459 19.76 -5.53 0.49
CA SER A 459 20.43 -4.63 1.42
C SER A 459 19.76 -4.65 2.80
N ASP A 460 20.31 -5.45 3.73
CA ASP A 460 19.76 -5.75 5.07
C ASP A 460 19.25 -4.55 5.88
N LEU A 461 19.80 -3.36 5.62
CA LEU A 461 19.40 -2.06 6.18
C LEU A 461 17.93 -1.70 5.94
N PHE A 462 17.34 -2.06 4.79
CA PHE A 462 16.02 -1.60 4.38
C PHE A 462 15.06 -2.78 4.25
N ASN A 463 13.85 -2.66 4.79
CA ASN A 463 12.80 -3.60 4.41
C ASN A 463 12.27 -3.19 3.04
N THR A 464 12.34 -4.09 2.06
CA THR A 464 12.34 -3.68 0.64
C THR A 464 11.33 -4.48 -0.17
N THR A 465 10.35 -3.78 -0.76
CA THR A 465 9.34 -4.32 -1.65
C THR A 465 9.57 -3.79 -3.06
N CYS A 466 9.18 -4.54 -4.10
CA CYS A 466 9.32 -4.10 -5.49
C CYS A 466 7.97 -4.14 -6.22
N ALA A 467 7.62 -3.03 -6.88
CA ALA A 467 6.44 -2.92 -7.74
C ALA A 467 6.72 -3.60 -9.09
N ASP A 468 6.37 -4.89 -9.18
CA ASP A 468 6.52 -5.69 -10.40
C ASP A 468 5.30 -5.53 -11.31
N TYR A 469 5.53 -4.96 -12.50
CA TYR A 469 4.55 -4.86 -13.58
C TYR A 469 5.14 -5.39 -14.90
N SER A 470 6.14 -6.29 -14.82
CA SER A 470 6.90 -6.79 -15.97
C SER A 470 6.08 -7.48 -17.05
N ALA A 471 4.90 -8.03 -16.72
CA ALA A 471 3.95 -8.59 -17.68
C ALA A 471 3.28 -7.52 -18.58
N THR A 472 3.19 -6.29 -18.10
CA THR A 472 2.48 -5.15 -18.74
C THR A 472 3.39 -3.93 -18.95
N ASN A 473 4.70 -4.08 -18.79
CA ASN A 473 5.71 -3.01 -18.88
C ASN A 473 5.82 -2.31 -20.25
N SER A 474 5.16 -2.84 -21.28
CA SER A 474 5.07 -2.28 -22.63
C SER A 474 3.70 -1.66 -22.93
N ALA A 475 2.69 -1.90 -22.07
CA ALA A 475 1.37 -1.33 -22.17
C ALA A 475 1.32 0.08 -21.56
N SER A 476 0.25 0.82 -21.83
CA SER A 476 0.02 2.17 -21.31
C SER A 476 0.19 2.25 -19.79
N LEU A 477 0.60 3.42 -19.30
CA LEU A 477 0.59 3.71 -17.86
C LEU A 477 -0.84 3.70 -17.29
N THR A 478 -1.91 3.71 -18.12
CA THR A 478 -3.30 3.52 -17.69
C THR A 478 -3.80 2.07 -17.74
N GLN A 479 -2.94 1.09 -18.06
CA GLN A 479 -3.28 -0.32 -17.90
C GLN A 479 -3.47 -0.61 -16.41
N ALA A 480 -4.58 -1.28 -16.04
CA ALA A 480 -4.96 -1.45 -14.62
C ALA A 480 -3.85 -2.07 -13.76
N ASP A 481 -3.13 -3.07 -14.30
CA ASP A 481 -2.00 -3.70 -13.61
C ASP A 481 -0.82 -2.72 -13.37
N ASN A 482 -0.57 -1.81 -14.33
CA ASN A 482 0.46 -0.76 -14.21
C ASN A 482 0.05 0.34 -13.22
N GLU A 483 -1.23 0.76 -13.22
CA GLU A 483 -1.75 1.76 -12.27
C GLU A 483 -1.74 1.25 -10.83
N LEU A 484 -1.98 -0.05 -10.62
CA LEU A 484 -2.05 -0.67 -9.30
C LEU A 484 -0.68 -1.12 -8.76
N ALA A 485 0.35 -1.26 -9.60
CA ALA A 485 1.66 -1.79 -9.19
C ALA A 485 2.31 -1.01 -8.02
N VAL A 486 2.33 0.32 -8.10
CA VAL A 486 2.89 1.20 -7.05
C VAL A 486 2.07 1.18 -5.76
N PRO A 487 0.75 1.47 -5.75
CA PRO A 487 -0.05 1.43 -4.52
C PRO A 487 -0.16 0.04 -3.89
N ASN A 488 -0.08 -1.04 -4.66
CA ASN A 488 0.00 -2.39 -4.10
C ASN A 488 1.34 -2.59 -3.37
N ALA A 489 2.48 -2.32 -4.00
CA ALA A 489 3.79 -2.46 -3.34
C ALA A 489 3.92 -1.59 -2.08
N ILE A 490 3.31 -0.40 -2.06
CA ILE A 490 3.24 0.48 -0.88
C ILE A 490 2.34 -0.12 0.22
N TYR A 491 1.17 -0.66 -0.13
CA TYR A 491 0.29 -1.36 0.80
C TYR A 491 0.94 -2.59 1.43
N GLU A 492 1.64 -3.39 0.62
CA GLU A 492 2.41 -4.56 1.06
C GLU A 492 3.50 -4.18 2.07
N ALA A 493 4.37 -3.23 1.70
CA ALA A 493 5.46 -2.75 2.53
C ALA A 493 5.00 -2.18 3.88
N MET A 494 3.83 -1.52 3.91
CA MET A 494 3.21 -1.06 5.15
C MET A 494 2.55 -2.19 5.96
N LEU A 495 1.94 -3.19 5.32
CA LEU A 495 1.27 -4.28 6.04
C LEU A 495 2.30 -5.16 6.77
N GLU A 496 3.44 -5.44 6.15
CA GLU A 496 4.51 -6.25 6.74
C GLU A 496 5.05 -5.62 8.04
N LEU A 497 5.33 -4.31 8.05
CA LEU A 497 5.71 -3.59 9.27
C LEU A 497 4.60 -3.62 10.33
N ARG A 498 3.33 -3.48 9.92
CA ARG A 498 2.18 -3.50 10.84
C ARG A 498 1.97 -4.89 11.47
N GLN A 499 2.21 -5.97 10.74
CA GLN A 499 2.28 -7.34 11.29
C GLN A 499 3.40 -7.47 12.34
N GLY A 500 4.53 -6.77 12.14
CA GLY A 500 5.60 -6.65 13.14
C GLY A 500 5.27 -5.82 14.40
N GLN A 501 4.05 -5.26 14.51
CA GLN A 501 3.63 -4.26 15.51
C GLN A 501 4.34 -2.90 15.40
N VAL A 502 4.74 -2.52 14.19
CA VAL A 502 5.29 -1.20 13.88
C VAL A 502 4.21 -0.31 13.29
N ALA A 503 3.98 0.85 13.90
CA ALA A 503 3.17 1.88 13.28
C ALA A 503 3.95 2.54 12.13
N VAL A 504 3.33 2.62 10.95
CA VAL A 504 3.92 3.19 9.74
C VAL A 504 2.83 3.87 8.93
N THR A 505 3.16 5.01 8.32
CA THR A 505 2.25 5.80 7.49
C THR A 505 2.81 6.00 6.08
N GLN A 506 4.14 6.12 5.94
CA GLN A 506 4.78 6.37 4.65
C GLN A 506 5.98 5.47 4.36
N VAL A 507 6.30 5.34 3.07
CA VAL A 507 7.49 4.65 2.54
C VAL A 507 8.47 5.63 1.88
N ASP A 508 9.73 5.24 1.73
CA ASP A 508 10.68 5.86 0.81
C ASP A 508 10.60 5.14 -0.55
N VAL A 509 10.47 5.88 -1.66
CA VAL A 509 10.38 5.30 -3.02
C VAL A 509 11.66 5.54 -3.82
N VAL A 510 12.15 4.52 -4.51
CA VAL A 510 13.23 4.59 -5.51
C VAL A 510 12.70 4.06 -6.84
N ALA A 511 12.58 4.93 -7.85
CA ALA A 511 11.88 4.60 -9.08
C ALA A 511 12.73 4.92 -10.32
N HIS A 512 12.78 3.99 -11.28
CA HIS A 512 13.56 4.14 -12.52
C HIS A 512 12.65 4.32 -13.74
N GLY A 513 13.02 5.24 -14.64
CA GLY A 513 12.38 5.46 -15.93
C GLY A 513 10.86 5.64 -15.82
N MET A 514 10.08 4.79 -16.50
CA MET A 514 8.61 4.82 -16.46
C MET A 514 8.04 4.63 -15.04
N GLY A 515 8.73 3.92 -14.14
CA GLY A 515 8.33 3.74 -12.75
C GLY A 515 8.21 5.04 -11.96
N GLY A 516 9.05 6.04 -12.28
CA GLY A 516 8.95 7.37 -11.68
C GLY A 516 7.69 8.11 -12.10
N LEU A 517 7.19 7.88 -13.32
CA LEU A 517 5.92 8.44 -13.79
C LEU A 517 4.71 7.71 -13.19
N LEU A 518 4.75 6.39 -13.05
CA LEU A 518 3.73 5.63 -12.32
C LEU A 518 3.60 6.13 -10.87
N THR A 519 4.74 6.37 -10.20
CA THR A 519 4.76 6.94 -8.85
C THR A 519 4.12 8.34 -8.80
N ARG A 520 4.45 9.23 -9.76
CA ARG A 520 3.82 10.56 -9.86
C ARG A 520 2.30 10.48 -10.10
N ARG A 521 1.84 9.54 -10.94
CA ARG A 521 0.40 9.32 -11.18
C ARG A 521 -0.33 8.81 -9.93
N TYR A 522 0.33 7.97 -9.12
CA TYR A 522 -0.25 7.54 -7.86
C TYR A 522 -0.41 8.71 -6.86
N ILE A 523 0.61 9.58 -6.76
CA ILE A 523 0.60 10.79 -5.90
C ILE A 523 -0.52 11.78 -6.30
N ASP A 524 -0.89 11.82 -7.59
CA ASP A 524 -1.99 12.64 -8.13
C ASP A 524 -3.39 12.01 -7.94
N SER A 525 -3.46 10.76 -7.44
CA SER A 525 -4.74 10.08 -7.19
C SER A 525 -5.47 10.67 -5.97
N ALA A 526 -6.80 10.77 -6.05
CA ALA A 526 -7.64 11.31 -4.97
C ALA A 526 -7.47 10.56 -3.63
N ASN A 527 -7.08 9.28 -3.69
CA ASN A 527 -6.93 8.41 -2.52
C ASN A 527 -5.53 8.50 -1.86
N TYR A 528 -4.53 9.11 -2.50
CA TYR A 528 -3.18 9.24 -1.93
C TYR A 528 -3.23 9.93 -0.55
N ARG A 529 -3.89 11.10 -0.48
CA ARG A 529 -4.16 11.81 0.79
C ARG A 529 -5.44 11.27 1.45
N SER A 530 -5.43 9.99 1.81
CA SER A 530 -6.48 9.31 2.58
C SER A 530 -6.55 9.77 4.05
N VAL A 531 -7.58 9.36 4.79
CA VAL A 531 -7.57 9.53 6.27
C VAL A 531 -6.62 8.56 6.96
N ALA A 532 -6.42 7.35 6.43
CA ALA A 532 -5.46 6.37 6.93
C ALA A 532 -3.99 6.79 6.72
N THR A 533 -3.75 7.87 5.99
CA THR A 533 -2.43 8.52 5.82
C THR A 533 -2.36 9.89 6.51
N PHE A 534 -3.24 10.14 7.50
CA PHE A 534 -3.38 11.42 8.22
C PHE A 534 -3.55 12.65 7.29
N LYS A 535 -4.03 12.45 6.05
CA LYS A 535 -4.07 13.43 4.94
C LYS A 535 -2.71 13.89 4.38
N GLU A 536 -1.59 13.32 4.83
CA GLU A 536 -0.25 13.65 4.33
C GLU A 536 0.21 12.80 3.13
N GLY A 537 -0.40 11.63 2.92
CA GLY A 537 0.01 10.67 1.88
C GLY A 537 0.90 9.56 2.44
N ASP A 538 1.21 8.55 1.65
CA ASP A 538 2.03 7.38 2.04
C ASP A 538 3.41 7.32 1.39
N ILE A 539 3.90 8.41 0.79
CA ILE A 539 5.29 8.52 0.32
C ILE A 539 6.00 9.69 1.02
N ASN A 540 7.07 9.36 1.74
CA ASN A 540 7.94 10.28 2.48
C ASN A 540 8.93 11.00 1.55
N ARG A 541 9.55 10.25 0.63
CA ARG A 541 10.43 10.80 -0.41
C ARG A 541 10.39 9.97 -1.70
N LEU A 542 10.74 10.60 -2.81
CA LEU A 542 10.99 9.97 -4.10
C LEU A 542 12.44 10.20 -4.53
N ILE A 543 13.17 9.12 -4.80
CA ILE A 543 14.43 9.17 -5.53
C ILE A 543 14.13 8.71 -6.96
N SER A 544 14.06 9.68 -7.87
CA SER A 544 13.86 9.47 -9.30
C SER A 544 15.19 9.11 -9.96
N LEU A 545 15.19 8.08 -10.81
CA LEU A 545 16.34 7.66 -11.61
C LEU A 545 15.95 7.72 -13.08
N ASN A 546 16.69 8.48 -13.89
CA ASN A 546 16.54 8.62 -15.35
C ASN A 546 15.09 8.83 -15.85
N THR A 547 14.15 9.27 -15.00
CA THR A 547 12.72 9.28 -15.31
C THR A 547 12.40 10.38 -16.33
N PRO A 548 11.78 10.08 -17.49
CA PRO A 548 11.37 11.09 -18.46
C PRO A 548 10.17 11.89 -17.94
N HIS A 549 10.42 12.82 -17.00
CA HIS A 549 9.40 13.57 -16.26
C HIS A 549 8.53 14.47 -17.17
N GLU A 550 9.07 14.86 -18.32
CA GLU A 550 8.42 15.66 -19.37
C GLU A 550 8.07 14.83 -20.63
N GLY A 551 8.23 13.49 -20.57
CA GLY A 551 8.27 12.60 -21.73
C GLY A 551 9.66 12.59 -22.39
N THR A 552 9.86 11.74 -23.41
CA THR A 552 11.12 11.62 -24.16
C THR A 552 10.91 11.74 -25.67
N ARG A 553 11.86 12.39 -26.35
CA ARG A 553 11.93 12.46 -27.82
C ARG A 553 12.04 11.07 -28.46
N MET A 554 12.65 10.09 -27.76
CA MET A 554 12.78 8.73 -28.27
C MET A 554 11.41 8.08 -28.45
N ALA A 555 10.54 8.12 -27.43
CA ALA A 555 9.17 7.61 -27.53
C ALA A 555 8.38 8.30 -28.67
N THR A 556 8.57 9.60 -28.83
CA THR A 556 7.93 10.42 -29.88
C THR A 556 8.30 9.94 -31.30
N GLU A 557 9.59 9.69 -31.57
CA GLU A 557 10.04 9.20 -32.89
C GLU A 557 9.81 7.68 -33.07
N LEU A 558 9.75 6.89 -31.99
CA LEU A 558 9.31 5.49 -32.03
C LEU A 558 7.83 5.36 -32.44
N VAL A 559 6.95 6.19 -31.87
CA VAL A 559 5.55 6.28 -32.28
C VAL A 559 5.44 6.76 -33.74
N ARG A 560 6.29 7.71 -34.16
CA ARG A 560 6.38 8.14 -35.58
C ARG A 560 6.74 6.97 -36.51
N MET A 561 7.77 6.17 -36.19
CA MET A 561 8.15 4.98 -36.97
C MET A 561 6.99 3.99 -37.06
N ARG A 562 6.43 3.61 -35.90
CA ARG A 562 5.35 2.61 -35.80
C ARG A 562 4.15 3.02 -36.66
N ASN A 563 3.64 4.24 -36.45
CA ASN A 563 2.44 4.72 -37.12
C ASN A 563 2.63 4.85 -38.65
N ASP A 564 3.83 5.25 -39.10
CA ASP A 564 4.17 5.28 -40.53
C ASP A 564 4.27 3.86 -41.12
N LEU A 565 4.96 2.93 -40.47
CA LEU A 565 5.05 1.54 -40.92
C LEU A 565 3.68 0.86 -41.01
N MET A 566 2.81 1.05 -40.00
CA MET A 566 1.44 0.53 -40.03
C MET A 566 0.60 1.11 -41.19
N ALA A 567 0.86 2.35 -41.59
CA ALA A 567 0.17 3.02 -42.68
C ALA A 567 0.76 2.72 -44.09
N THR A 568 2.04 2.40 -44.19
CA THR A 568 2.77 2.21 -45.45
C THR A 568 3.02 0.75 -45.82
N SER A 569 3.32 -0.12 -44.84
CA SER A 569 3.51 -1.57 -45.03
C SER A 569 3.23 -2.34 -43.74
N SER A 570 1.96 -2.71 -43.54
CA SER A 570 1.54 -3.56 -42.41
C SER A 570 2.23 -4.93 -42.39
N ALA A 571 2.63 -5.45 -43.56
CA ALA A 571 3.43 -6.66 -43.68
C ALA A 571 4.85 -6.47 -43.10
N THR A 572 5.50 -5.34 -43.39
CA THR A 572 6.80 -4.99 -42.78
C THR A 572 6.63 -4.76 -41.27
N TRP A 573 5.56 -4.07 -40.85
CA TRP A 573 5.26 -3.87 -39.43
C TRP A 573 5.19 -5.20 -38.66
N GLY A 574 4.45 -6.20 -39.15
CA GLY A 574 4.34 -7.50 -38.49
C GLY A 574 5.68 -8.24 -38.32
N VAL A 575 6.62 -8.07 -39.26
CA VAL A 575 7.96 -8.69 -39.16
C VAL A 575 8.86 -7.92 -38.19
N VAL A 576 8.78 -6.58 -38.16
CA VAL A 576 9.45 -5.74 -37.16
C VAL A 576 8.93 -6.05 -35.74
N GLN A 577 7.61 -6.11 -35.58
CA GLN A 577 6.93 -6.47 -34.34
C GLN A 577 7.37 -7.87 -33.85
N ALA A 578 7.43 -8.87 -34.73
CA ALA A 578 7.89 -10.23 -34.38
C ALA A 578 9.37 -10.29 -33.96
N ALA A 579 10.23 -9.44 -34.51
CA ALA A 579 11.63 -9.32 -34.10
C ALA A 579 11.77 -8.66 -32.72
N LEU A 580 11.03 -7.58 -32.46
CA LEU A 580 11.02 -6.89 -31.15
C LEU A 580 10.40 -7.76 -30.04
N ALA A 581 9.30 -8.45 -30.33
CA ALA A 581 8.65 -9.37 -29.40
C ALA A 581 9.55 -10.56 -29.02
N THR A 582 10.45 -11.00 -29.91
CA THR A 582 11.48 -12.00 -29.60
C THR A 582 12.49 -11.50 -28.54
N GLN A 583 12.55 -10.19 -28.30
CA GLN A 583 13.32 -9.53 -27.23
C GLN A 583 12.43 -8.94 -26.12
N LYS A 584 11.15 -9.35 -26.03
CA LYS A 584 10.13 -8.85 -25.08
C LYS A 584 9.82 -7.34 -25.16
N ILE A 585 10.14 -6.70 -26.30
CA ILE A 585 9.78 -5.31 -26.59
C ILE A 585 8.49 -5.30 -27.42
N VAL A 586 7.44 -4.63 -26.92
CA VAL A 586 6.20 -4.39 -27.66
C VAL A 586 5.99 -2.87 -27.80
N LEU A 587 5.59 -2.42 -28.99
CA LEU A 587 5.37 -1.00 -29.30
C LEU A 587 3.90 -0.69 -29.63
N ASP A 588 3.05 -1.70 -29.78
CA ASP A 588 1.62 -1.63 -30.13
C ASP A 588 0.76 -2.54 -29.22
N ALA A 589 0.93 -2.37 -27.90
CA ALA A 589 0.21 -3.17 -26.92
C ALA A 589 -1.33 -2.94 -26.96
N PRO A 590 -2.15 -3.99 -26.77
CA PRO A 590 -3.60 -3.83 -26.60
C PRO A 590 -3.94 -2.89 -25.45
N GLY A 591 -4.86 -1.96 -25.68
CA GLY A 591 -5.20 -0.89 -24.71
C GLY A 591 -4.33 0.38 -24.83
N GLY A 592 -3.25 0.35 -25.63
CA GLY A 592 -2.28 1.44 -25.77
C GLY A 592 -0.90 1.03 -25.26
N ALA A 593 0.17 1.58 -25.82
CA ALA A 593 1.55 1.23 -25.45
C ALA A 593 2.19 2.29 -24.54
N ALA A 594 3.15 1.88 -23.72
CA ALA A 594 3.96 2.77 -22.89
C ALA A 594 4.57 3.93 -23.71
N ILE A 595 5.02 3.65 -24.94
CA ILE A 595 5.62 4.66 -25.82
C ILE A 595 4.62 5.73 -26.31
N ASP A 596 3.31 5.48 -26.29
CA ASP A 596 2.30 6.50 -26.63
C ASP A 596 2.19 7.56 -25.52
N ASP A 597 2.27 7.10 -24.27
CA ASP A 597 2.21 7.95 -23.08
C ASP A 597 3.52 8.69 -22.85
N LEU A 598 4.66 8.06 -23.13
CA LEU A 598 6.00 8.65 -22.93
C LEU A 598 6.39 9.71 -23.98
N GLN A 599 5.55 10.02 -24.96
CA GLN A 599 5.81 11.10 -25.93
C GLN A 599 5.91 12.46 -25.24
N VAL A 600 6.77 13.34 -25.75
CA VAL A 600 6.90 14.72 -25.25
C VAL A 600 5.58 15.44 -25.45
N GLY A 601 4.99 15.93 -24.35
CA GLY A 601 3.70 16.61 -24.39
C GLY A 601 2.50 15.69 -24.68
N SER A 602 2.58 14.39 -24.40
CA SER A 602 1.41 13.50 -24.44
C SER A 602 0.31 14.01 -23.49
N ALA A 603 -0.95 13.63 -23.78
CA ALA A 603 -2.07 14.00 -22.92
C ALA A 603 -1.92 13.46 -21.49
N LEU A 604 -1.34 12.26 -21.33
CA LEU A 604 -1.09 11.66 -20.03
C LEU A 604 -0.03 12.45 -19.24
N ILE A 605 1.13 12.74 -19.84
CA ILE A 605 2.22 13.49 -19.18
C ILE A 605 1.77 14.91 -18.82
N ASN A 606 1.13 15.62 -19.75
CA ASN A 606 0.68 17.00 -19.51
C ASN A 606 -0.40 17.13 -18.42
N ASN A 607 -1.18 16.06 -18.18
CA ASN A 607 -2.22 16.04 -17.16
C ASN A 607 -1.73 15.69 -15.75
N ILE A 608 -0.51 15.14 -15.60
CA ILE A 608 0.11 14.90 -14.28
C ILE A 608 0.23 16.25 -13.54
N ARG A 609 -0.40 16.34 -12.36
CA ARG A 609 -0.35 17.55 -11.53
C ARG A 609 1.00 17.71 -10.83
N GLN A 610 1.10 18.71 -9.96
CA GLN A 610 2.30 18.96 -9.17
C GLN A 610 2.50 17.78 -8.20
N THR A 611 3.69 17.22 -8.18
CA THR A 611 4.01 16.07 -7.33
C THR A 611 4.52 16.59 -5.99
N ASP A 612 3.61 16.77 -5.03
CA ASP A 612 3.91 17.33 -3.70
C ASP A 612 4.54 16.28 -2.75
N VAL A 613 5.73 15.80 -3.15
CA VAL A 613 6.58 14.84 -2.42
C VAL A 613 8.06 15.26 -2.55
N PRO A 614 8.84 15.26 -1.46
CA PRO A 614 10.28 15.51 -1.47
C PRO A 614 11.04 14.62 -2.48
N THR A 615 11.64 15.23 -3.51
CA THR A 615 12.21 14.50 -4.66
C THR A 615 13.71 14.78 -4.88
N HIS A 616 14.49 13.74 -5.16
CA HIS A 616 15.85 13.82 -5.70
C HIS A 616 15.91 13.20 -7.10
N PHE A 617 16.71 13.78 -8.00
CA PHE A 617 16.89 13.31 -9.38
C PHE A 617 18.29 12.75 -9.58
N ILE A 618 18.41 11.45 -9.82
CA ILE A 618 19.60 10.80 -10.35
C ILE A 618 19.44 10.78 -11.87
N VAL A 619 20.33 11.47 -12.59
CA VAL A 619 20.22 11.68 -14.04
C VAL A 619 21.46 11.20 -14.79
N GLY A 620 21.24 10.54 -15.92
CA GLY A 620 22.28 10.17 -16.86
C GLY A 620 22.60 11.29 -17.85
N GLU A 621 23.89 11.47 -18.16
CA GLU A 621 24.36 12.54 -19.03
C GLU A 621 25.64 12.15 -19.80
N GLY A 622 26.04 12.94 -20.79
CA GLY A 622 27.35 12.78 -21.45
C GLY A 622 27.43 11.78 -22.60
N ALA A 623 26.31 11.20 -23.08
CA ALA A 623 26.33 10.33 -24.25
C ALA A 623 26.57 11.09 -25.58
N GLN A 624 26.31 12.39 -25.63
CA GLN A 624 26.29 13.19 -26.87
C GLN A 624 27.59 13.22 -27.68
N PRO A 625 28.83 13.18 -27.13
CA PRO A 625 30.05 13.19 -27.93
C PRO A 625 30.52 11.76 -28.30
N LEU A 626 29.85 10.71 -27.82
CA LEU A 626 30.32 9.33 -27.95
C LEU A 626 30.01 8.78 -29.36
N PRO A 627 30.99 8.22 -30.08
CA PRO A 627 30.74 7.60 -31.39
C PRO A 627 29.75 6.42 -31.29
N ARG A 628 28.95 6.14 -32.35
CA ARG A 628 27.96 5.04 -32.34
C ARG A 628 28.58 3.71 -31.93
N THR A 629 29.67 3.27 -32.57
CA THR A 629 30.21 1.91 -32.41
C THR A 629 30.55 1.52 -30.96
N PRO A 630 31.31 2.29 -30.16
CA PRO A 630 31.53 1.96 -28.75
C PRO A 630 30.26 2.11 -27.91
N THR A 631 29.41 3.12 -28.18
CA THR A 631 28.15 3.35 -27.45
C THR A 631 27.15 2.21 -27.67
N TRP A 632 27.11 1.63 -28.87
CA TRP A 632 26.35 0.43 -29.22
C TRP A 632 26.75 -0.78 -28.38
N GLY A 633 28.01 -0.85 -27.95
CA GLY A 633 28.53 -1.86 -27.03
C GLY A 633 28.00 -1.75 -25.60
N LEU A 634 27.40 -0.61 -25.22
CA LEU A 634 26.76 -0.40 -23.92
C LEU A 634 25.34 -0.96 -23.89
N LEU A 635 24.56 -0.85 -24.99
CA LEU A 635 23.13 -1.17 -25.01
C LEU A 635 22.79 -2.63 -24.66
N PRO A 636 21.62 -2.93 -24.06
CA PRO A 636 21.05 -4.28 -24.02
C PRO A 636 20.69 -4.77 -25.43
N ASP A 637 20.73 -6.07 -25.66
CA ASP A 637 20.53 -6.66 -27.00
C ASP A 637 19.16 -6.33 -27.61
N GLY A 638 18.09 -6.32 -26.80
CA GLY A 638 16.76 -5.87 -27.25
C GLY A 638 16.76 -4.40 -27.73
N VAL A 639 17.47 -3.52 -27.01
CA VAL A 639 17.56 -2.09 -27.38
C VAL A 639 18.42 -1.90 -28.64
N LYS A 640 19.47 -2.72 -28.86
CA LYS A 640 20.20 -2.76 -30.14
C LYS A 640 19.28 -3.11 -31.31
N VAL A 641 18.40 -4.10 -31.13
CA VAL A 641 17.40 -4.45 -32.17
C VAL A 641 16.43 -3.29 -32.38
N LEU A 642 15.87 -2.70 -31.32
CA LEU A 642 14.99 -1.53 -31.39
C LEU A 642 15.65 -0.36 -32.14
N TYR A 643 16.90 -0.03 -31.80
CA TYR A 643 17.63 1.06 -32.42
C TYR A 643 17.94 0.76 -33.88
N HIS A 644 18.35 -0.47 -34.24
CA HIS A 644 18.59 -0.85 -35.62
C HIS A 644 17.32 -0.78 -36.48
N GLN A 645 16.18 -1.25 -35.94
CA GLN A 645 14.88 -1.13 -36.62
C GLN A 645 14.50 0.35 -36.83
N THR A 646 14.75 1.19 -35.83
CA THR A 646 14.47 2.63 -35.90
C THR A 646 15.38 3.34 -36.91
N GLU A 647 16.70 3.13 -36.85
CA GLU A 647 17.68 3.62 -37.83
C GLU A 647 17.31 3.19 -39.27
N THR A 648 16.79 1.97 -39.45
CA THR A 648 16.39 1.40 -40.75
C THR A 648 15.09 1.98 -41.29
N HIS A 649 14.03 2.04 -40.47
CA HIS A 649 12.66 2.26 -40.96
C HIS A 649 12.09 3.66 -40.66
N HIS A 650 12.70 4.43 -39.77
CA HIS A 650 12.16 5.74 -39.37
C HIS A 650 12.11 6.73 -40.56
N PRO A 651 11.04 7.54 -40.72
CA PRO A 651 10.87 8.40 -41.89
C PRO A 651 12.00 9.41 -42.16
N ARG A 652 12.76 9.83 -41.14
CA ARG A 652 13.93 10.72 -41.30
C ARG A 652 15.20 10.02 -41.83
N SER A 653 15.27 8.69 -41.77
CA SER A 653 16.49 7.92 -42.05
C SER A 653 16.35 6.88 -43.17
N ARG A 654 15.16 6.29 -43.37
CA ARG A 654 14.95 5.14 -44.28
C ARG A 654 15.39 5.33 -45.73
N SER A 655 15.43 6.58 -46.23
CA SER A 655 15.87 6.93 -47.59
C SER A 655 17.37 7.21 -47.71
N LEU A 656 18.13 7.10 -46.61
CA LEU A 656 19.54 7.42 -46.54
C LEU A 656 20.44 6.16 -46.64
N PRO A 657 21.68 6.29 -47.14
CA PRO A 657 22.70 5.23 -47.03
C PRO A 657 22.94 4.81 -45.57
N LEU A 658 23.35 3.55 -45.35
CA LEU A 658 23.54 2.99 -44.01
C LEU A 658 24.39 3.87 -43.06
N PRO A 659 25.55 4.45 -43.45
CA PRO A 659 26.34 5.31 -42.55
C PRO A 659 25.66 6.64 -42.15
N GLN A 660 24.56 7.01 -42.83
CA GLN A 660 23.72 8.16 -42.45
C GLN A 660 22.49 7.68 -41.65
N ARG A 661 21.88 6.53 -41.98
CA ARG A 661 20.86 5.87 -41.12
C ARG A 661 21.34 5.72 -39.67
N GLN A 662 22.59 5.28 -39.52
CA GLN A 662 23.29 5.10 -38.24
C GLN A 662 23.46 6.39 -37.41
N LYS A 663 23.26 7.58 -37.97
CA LYS A 663 23.29 8.85 -37.22
C LYS A 663 21.93 9.25 -36.63
N LEU A 664 20.87 8.45 -36.82
CA LEU A 664 19.54 8.82 -36.33
C LEU A 664 19.51 9.02 -34.80
N ILE A 665 20.16 8.12 -34.05
CA ILE A 665 20.06 8.07 -32.59
C ILE A 665 21.40 8.35 -31.90
N LEU A 666 22.47 7.67 -32.31
CA LEU A 666 23.77 7.69 -31.61
C LEU A 666 24.88 8.31 -32.45
N GLY A 667 25.89 8.86 -31.77
CA GLY A 667 27.01 9.57 -32.38
C GLY A 667 26.93 11.08 -32.19
N PRO A 668 28.06 11.80 -32.36
CA PRO A 668 28.15 13.26 -32.16
C PRO A 668 27.35 14.12 -33.15
N ASP A 669 26.72 13.49 -34.15
CA ASP A 669 25.86 14.15 -35.14
C ASP A 669 24.41 13.58 -35.07
N SER A 670 23.93 13.24 -33.87
CA SER A 670 22.62 12.58 -33.66
C SER A 670 21.46 13.40 -34.23
N LEU A 671 20.64 12.81 -35.11
CA LEU A 671 19.47 13.48 -35.70
C LEU A 671 18.25 13.58 -34.75
N LEU A 672 18.34 13.01 -33.54
CA LEU A 672 17.27 13.00 -32.54
C LEU A 672 17.65 13.79 -31.27
N PHE A 673 18.89 13.63 -30.80
CA PHE A 673 19.40 14.36 -29.62
C PHE A 673 20.27 15.58 -29.99
N CYS A 674 20.81 15.65 -31.20
CA CYS A 674 21.67 16.75 -31.66
C CYS A 674 22.84 17.03 -30.71
N ASN A 675 22.90 18.21 -30.10
CA ASN A 675 23.93 18.56 -29.11
C ASN A 675 23.45 18.44 -27.66
N ASP A 676 22.21 17.99 -27.43
CA ASP A 676 21.67 17.84 -26.08
C ASP A 676 22.34 16.68 -25.37
N SER A 677 22.74 16.89 -24.11
CA SER A 677 23.17 15.80 -23.25
C SER A 677 22.01 14.84 -23.00
N HIS A 678 22.32 13.54 -23.01
CA HIS A 678 21.37 12.45 -22.84
C HIS A 678 22.05 11.21 -22.24
N ASP A 679 21.25 10.23 -21.81
CA ASP A 679 21.70 8.98 -21.16
C ASP A 679 21.69 7.75 -22.10
N VAL A 680 21.70 8.02 -23.42
CA VAL A 680 21.35 7.17 -24.58
C VAL A 680 19.85 7.02 -24.93
N PHE A 681 18.89 7.30 -24.05
CA PHE A 681 17.43 7.14 -24.32
C PHE A 681 16.56 8.37 -23.98
N VAL A 682 16.97 9.17 -23.00
CA VAL A 682 16.26 10.37 -22.50
C VAL A 682 17.23 11.55 -22.39
N GLY A 683 16.81 12.74 -22.81
CA GLY A 683 17.61 13.96 -22.66
C GLY A 683 17.82 14.32 -21.18
N THR A 684 19.02 14.72 -20.78
CA THR A 684 19.37 15.01 -19.37
C THR A 684 18.48 16.11 -18.75
N ALA A 685 17.88 16.99 -19.56
CA ALA A 685 16.87 17.97 -19.11
C ALA A 685 15.49 17.34 -18.85
N GLU A 686 15.06 16.40 -19.70
CA GLU A 686 13.81 15.62 -19.60
C GLU A 686 13.80 14.70 -18.35
N GLN A 687 14.95 14.54 -17.69
CA GLN A 687 15.14 13.78 -16.45
C GLN A 687 15.12 14.63 -15.17
N GLN A 688 15.10 15.97 -15.27
CA GLN A 688 15.27 16.86 -14.11
C GLN A 688 13.95 17.35 -13.50
N GLY A 689 12.79 17.03 -14.09
CA GLY A 689 11.49 17.44 -13.56
C GLY A 689 11.32 18.96 -13.50
N GLY A 690 11.95 19.70 -14.43
CA GLY A 690 12.03 21.16 -14.41
C GLY A 690 12.94 21.77 -13.32
N THR A 691 13.68 20.95 -12.57
CA THR A 691 14.62 21.42 -11.54
C THR A 691 15.84 22.09 -12.17
N ALA A 692 16.25 23.24 -11.64
CA ALA A 692 17.35 24.02 -12.20
C ALA A 692 18.70 23.29 -12.18
N THR A 693 19.43 23.34 -13.31
CA THR A 693 20.81 22.85 -13.45
C THR A 693 21.70 23.42 -12.34
N GLY A 694 22.45 22.54 -11.66
CA GLY A 694 23.28 22.91 -10.50
C GLY A 694 22.58 22.79 -9.13
N SER A 695 21.28 22.47 -9.09
CA SER A 695 20.60 22.11 -7.83
C SER A 695 21.27 20.92 -7.14
N THR A 696 21.40 21.01 -5.80
CA THR A 696 21.88 19.92 -4.92
C THR A 696 20.92 18.73 -4.86
N ALA A 697 19.69 18.89 -5.34
CA ALA A 697 18.73 17.80 -5.54
C ALA A 697 18.92 17.02 -6.86
N ILE A 698 19.98 17.29 -7.62
CA ILE A 698 20.32 16.55 -8.85
C ILE A 698 21.72 15.92 -8.74
N SER A 699 21.78 14.60 -8.85
CA SER A 699 23.04 13.83 -8.99
C SER A 699 23.22 13.38 -10.43
N ARG A 700 24.41 13.61 -11.00
CA ARG A 700 24.74 13.31 -12.40
C ARG A 700 25.65 12.10 -12.49
N PHE A 701 25.38 11.23 -13.45
CA PHE A 701 26.22 10.08 -13.79
C PHE A 701 26.51 10.09 -15.30
N THR A 702 27.78 10.02 -15.66
CA THR A 702 28.23 10.09 -17.05
C THR A 702 28.13 8.72 -17.72
N VAL A 703 27.53 8.68 -18.92
CA VAL A 703 27.59 7.53 -19.82
C VAL A 703 29.04 7.34 -20.26
N ASP A 704 29.63 6.18 -19.95
CA ASP A 704 31.04 5.90 -20.21
C ASP A 704 31.20 4.58 -20.98
N THR A 705 31.87 4.67 -22.14
CA THR A 705 32.20 3.51 -22.99
C THR A 705 33.08 2.46 -22.30
N ALA A 706 33.84 2.83 -21.26
CA ALA A 706 34.60 1.89 -20.44
C ALA A 706 33.76 1.18 -19.37
N ASN A 707 32.63 1.76 -18.95
CA ASN A 707 31.73 1.20 -17.93
C ASN A 707 30.37 0.83 -18.52
N ARG A 708 30.18 -0.47 -18.78
CA ARG A 708 28.99 -1.05 -19.44
C ARG A 708 27.67 -0.95 -18.65
N ASN A 709 27.70 -0.34 -17.45
CA ASN A 709 26.59 -0.17 -16.51
C ASN A 709 26.34 1.32 -16.23
N THR A 710 26.28 2.13 -17.30
CA THR A 710 26.07 3.60 -17.27
C THR A 710 25.02 4.12 -18.26
N GLU A 711 24.44 3.25 -19.10
CA GLU A 711 23.34 3.62 -20.00
C GLU A 711 21.96 3.47 -19.35
N HIS A 712 20.96 4.18 -19.89
CA HIS A 712 19.60 4.32 -19.36
C HIS A 712 19.04 3.06 -18.67
N PHE A 713 19.06 1.90 -19.34
CA PHE A 713 18.37 0.68 -18.91
C PHE A 713 19.14 -0.15 -17.87
N LYS A 714 20.35 0.28 -17.46
CA LYS A 714 21.24 -0.43 -16.51
C LYS A 714 21.53 0.36 -15.25
N VAL A 715 20.49 0.55 -14.46
CA VAL A 715 20.66 0.85 -13.03
C VAL A 715 21.21 -0.40 -12.31
N GLN A 716 21.59 -0.23 -11.04
CA GLN A 716 21.85 -1.27 -10.02
C GLN A 716 23.20 -1.98 -10.07
N ILE A 717 23.75 -2.31 -11.24
CA ILE A 717 25.07 -3.00 -11.32
C ILE A 717 26.25 -2.00 -11.29
N ASN A 718 26.11 -0.90 -10.56
CA ASN A 718 27.13 0.14 -10.41
C ASN A 718 27.16 0.63 -8.96
N ALA A 719 28.28 0.38 -8.27
CA ALA A 719 28.47 0.75 -6.87
C ALA A 719 28.15 2.22 -6.59
N ALA A 720 28.54 3.14 -7.48
CA ALA A 720 28.33 4.57 -7.29
C ALA A 720 26.85 4.98 -7.33
N HIS A 721 26.01 4.32 -8.14
CA HIS A 721 24.55 4.55 -8.12
C HIS A 721 23.96 4.09 -6.78
N ARG A 722 24.24 2.85 -6.38
CA ARG A 722 23.76 2.26 -5.13
C ARG A 722 24.18 3.07 -3.91
N ASP A 723 25.46 3.39 -3.81
CA ASP A 723 25.98 4.09 -2.62
C ASP A 723 25.48 5.54 -2.58
N LYS A 724 25.15 6.13 -3.73
CA LYS A 724 24.39 7.39 -3.78
C LYS A 724 22.94 7.24 -3.32
N ILE A 725 22.22 6.19 -3.73
CA ILE A 725 20.87 5.89 -3.22
C ILE A 725 20.91 5.69 -1.69
N ARG A 726 21.87 4.92 -1.18
CA ARG A 726 22.11 4.71 0.27
C ARG A 726 22.45 6.01 1.00
N GLN A 727 23.17 6.95 0.37
CA GLN A 727 23.41 8.28 0.93
C GLN A 727 22.09 9.08 1.03
N LEU A 728 21.26 9.06 -0.02
CA LEU A 728 20.01 9.81 -0.07
C LEU A 728 18.96 9.26 0.90
N LEU A 729 18.85 7.95 1.06
CA LEU A 729 18.02 7.28 2.08
C LEU A 729 18.54 7.48 3.53
N ASN A 730 19.76 8.01 3.70
CA ASN A 730 20.33 8.45 4.97
C ASN A 730 20.41 9.98 5.11
N SER A 731 19.90 10.74 4.13
CA SER A 731 19.92 12.21 4.10
C SER A 731 18.60 12.79 4.63
N PRO A 732 18.61 13.98 5.26
CA PRO A 732 17.39 14.61 5.75
C PRO A 732 16.35 14.89 4.65
N VAL A 733 15.10 14.46 4.84
CA VAL A 733 13.98 14.66 3.89
C VAL A 733 13.77 16.14 3.59
N GLY A 734 13.73 16.97 4.65
CA GLY A 734 13.64 18.43 4.54
C GLY A 734 14.96 19.14 4.21
N GLY A 735 16.01 18.39 3.84
CA GLY A 735 17.33 18.93 3.53
C GLY A 735 17.48 19.37 2.06
N PRO A 736 18.57 20.10 1.73
CA PRO A 736 18.83 20.59 0.36
C PRO A 736 19.12 19.48 -0.65
N ALA A 737 19.14 18.22 -0.23
CA ALA A 737 19.20 17.06 -1.11
C ALA A 737 17.87 16.78 -1.84
N PHE A 738 16.75 17.40 -1.44
CA PHE A 738 15.44 17.17 -2.07
C PHE A 738 14.79 18.50 -2.48
N VAL A 739 14.10 18.52 -3.63
CA VAL A 739 13.11 19.58 -3.92
C VAL A 739 11.80 19.21 -3.22
N ALA A 740 11.07 20.19 -2.67
CA ALA A 740 9.83 19.91 -1.94
C ALA A 740 8.69 19.35 -2.82
N SER A 741 8.73 19.60 -4.14
CA SER A 741 7.72 19.17 -5.10
C SER A 741 8.27 19.16 -6.53
N ILE A 742 7.79 18.25 -7.39
CA ILE A 742 8.04 18.31 -8.84
C ILE A 742 6.93 19.15 -9.52
N PRO A 743 7.24 20.21 -10.29
CA PRO A 743 6.25 20.98 -11.05
C PRO A 743 5.50 20.13 -12.09
N ARG A 744 4.38 20.68 -12.59
CA ARG A 744 3.56 20.04 -13.63
C ARG A 744 4.34 19.98 -14.95
N PRO A 745 4.38 18.84 -15.67
CA PRO A 745 5.09 18.75 -16.96
C PRO A 745 4.62 19.81 -17.97
N SER A 746 3.30 20.07 -18.01
CA SER A 746 2.66 21.12 -18.83
C SER A 746 3.02 22.57 -18.47
N THR A 747 3.85 22.80 -17.44
CA THR A 747 4.40 24.13 -17.09
C THR A 747 5.91 24.27 -17.36
N ILE A 748 6.55 23.20 -17.83
CA ILE A 748 7.99 23.13 -18.09
C ILE A 748 8.20 23.26 -19.61
N LEU A 749 9.12 24.13 -20.02
CA LEU A 749 9.43 24.29 -21.45
C LEU A 749 10.33 23.13 -21.93
N PRO A 750 9.96 22.41 -23.00
CA PRO A 750 10.82 21.37 -23.57
C PRO A 750 12.17 21.93 -24.03
N VAL A 751 13.26 21.27 -23.64
CA VAL A 751 14.63 21.65 -24.02
C VAL A 751 15.08 20.79 -25.21
N ASN A 752 15.34 21.43 -26.35
CA ASN A 752 15.76 20.76 -27.58
C ASN A 752 16.68 21.65 -28.42
N SER A 753 17.95 21.28 -28.61
CA SER A 753 18.91 22.05 -29.43
C SER A 753 18.86 21.76 -30.93
N CYS A 754 18.05 20.81 -31.41
CA CYS A 754 17.93 20.49 -32.84
C CYS A 754 17.33 21.64 -33.69
N GLY A 755 16.68 22.63 -33.06
CA GLY A 755 16.01 23.74 -33.75
C GLY A 755 14.74 23.33 -34.50
N GLU A 756 14.09 24.29 -35.15
CA GLU A 756 12.84 24.06 -35.91
C GLU A 756 13.05 23.31 -37.24
N ALA A 757 14.29 22.99 -37.60
CA ALA A 757 14.70 22.29 -38.83
C ALA A 757 14.36 20.78 -38.81
N GLY A 758 13.14 20.43 -38.41
CA GLY A 758 12.71 19.04 -38.21
C GLY A 758 11.20 18.78 -38.33
N VAL A 759 10.37 19.79 -38.58
CA VAL A 759 8.95 19.59 -38.93
C VAL A 759 8.88 19.08 -40.38
N LEU A 760 8.96 17.75 -40.54
CA LEU A 760 8.49 17.12 -41.77
C LEU A 760 7.01 17.48 -41.98
N PRO A 761 6.56 17.75 -43.21
CA PRO A 761 5.13 17.89 -43.48
C PRO A 761 4.38 16.63 -43.06
N ALA A 762 3.09 16.78 -42.75
CA ALA A 762 2.21 15.64 -42.47
C ALA A 762 2.33 14.60 -43.61
N PRO A 763 2.36 13.29 -43.29
CA PRO A 763 2.84 12.25 -44.21
C PRO A 763 2.12 12.32 -45.55
N GLU A 764 2.85 12.83 -46.54
CA GLU A 764 2.32 12.99 -47.89
C GLU A 764 2.02 11.60 -48.44
N ARG A 765 0.81 11.42 -49.01
CA ARG A 765 0.35 10.12 -49.52
C ARG A 765 1.01 9.79 -50.88
N VAL A 766 2.33 9.74 -50.87
CA VAL A 766 3.15 9.22 -51.97
C VAL A 766 2.77 7.75 -52.15
N ARG A 767 1.97 7.46 -53.18
CA ARG A 767 1.64 6.09 -53.61
C ARG A 767 2.84 5.48 -54.36
N GLU A 768 3.97 5.35 -53.69
CA GLU A 768 5.12 4.62 -54.21
C GLU A 768 5.00 3.12 -53.93
N ALA A 769 5.41 2.32 -54.92
CA ALA A 769 4.95 0.95 -55.08
C ALA A 769 5.81 -0.07 -54.30
N LEU A 770 5.83 0.00 -52.98
CA LEU A 770 6.33 -1.08 -52.11
C LEU A 770 5.30 -2.22 -51.94
N ALA A 771 4.70 -2.63 -53.06
CA ALA A 771 3.60 -3.60 -53.14
C ALA A 771 3.88 -4.76 -54.12
N THR A 772 5.15 -5.14 -54.28
CA THR A 772 5.53 -6.49 -54.70
C THR A 772 6.05 -7.26 -53.49
N ALA A 773 5.42 -8.40 -53.19
CA ALA A 773 5.91 -9.29 -52.14
C ALA A 773 7.35 -9.71 -52.44
N ALA A 774 8.19 -9.82 -51.42
CA ALA A 774 9.58 -10.23 -51.59
C ALA A 774 9.63 -11.63 -52.22
N THR A 775 10.11 -11.72 -53.47
CA THR A 775 10.36 -12.99 -54.15
C THR A 775 11.62 -13.60 -53.55
N GLY A 776 11.44 -14.39 -52.50
CA GLY A 776 12.51 -15.08 -51.78
C GLY A 776 12.18 -15.33 -50.32
N THR A 777 13.10 -16.00 -49.64
CA THR A 777 13.02 -16.36 -48.22
C THR A 777 14.38 -16.21 -47.55
N LEU A 778 14.40 -16.28 -46.21
CA LEU A 778 15.62 -16.37 -45.43
C LEU A 778 15.73 -17.77 -44.81
N VAL A 779 16.91 -18.35 -44.84
CA VAL A 779 17.16 -19.70 -44.30
C VAL A 779 18.38 -19.66 -43.38
N ILE A 780 18.19 -20.11 -42.13
CA ILE A 780 19.31 -20.50 -41.27
C ILE A 780 19.81 -21.85 -41.80
N THR A 781 21.05 -21.89 -42.30
CA THR A 781 21.65 -23.10 -42.90
C THR A 781 22.42 -23.94 -41.87
N SER A 782 22.84 -23.31 -40.77
CA SER A 782 23.40 -23.92 -39.57
C SER A 782 23.07 -23.01 -38.38
N PRO A 783 22.79 -23.52 -37.17
CA PRO A 783 22.65 -24.93 -36.79
C PRO A 783 21.40 -25.61 -37.37
N GLN A 784 21.28 -26.93 -37.19
CA GLN A 784 20.09 -27.70 -37.55
C GLN A 784 19.07 -27.74 -36.39
N PRO A 785 17.76 -27.94 -36.65
CA PRO A 785 16.76 -28.12 -35.60
C PRO A 785 17.12 -29.23 -34.62
N GLY A 786 16.91 -28.97 -33.33
CA GLY A 786 17.24 -29.87 -32.23
C GLY A 786 18.72 -29.88 -31.81
N THR A 787 19.58 -29.07 -32.44
CA THR A 787 21.01 -28.97 -32.08
C THR A 787 21.17 -28.68 -30.59
N VAL A 788 21.96 -29.51 -29.91
CA VAL A 788 22.25 -29.37 -28.47
C VAL A 788 23.31 -28.31 -28.26
N VAL A 789 23.04 -27.36 -27.35
CA VAL A 789 23.92 -26.26 -26.99
C VAL A 789 24.01 -26.11 -25.47
N SER A 790 25.07 -25.48 -24.96
CA SER A 790 25.23 -25.23 -23.52
C SER A 790 24.89 -23.77 -23.16
N PRO A 791 24.27 -23.50 -21.99
CA PRO A 791 24.00 -22.14 -21.53
C PRO A 791 25.29 -21.31 -21.47
N GLY A 792 25.22 -20.03 -21.87
CA GLY A 792 26.36 -19.10 -21.84
C GLY A 792 27.45 -19.35 -22.91
N GLY A 793 27.42 -20.50 -23.58
CA GLY A 793 28.30 -20.88 -24.68
C GLY A 793 27.95 -20.20 -26.00
N THR A 794 28.53 -20.68 -27.11
CA THR A 794 28.26 -20.16 -28.46
C THR A 794 27.94 -21.28 -29.45
N VAL A 795 27.12 -20.96 -30.45
CA VAL A 795 26.82 -21.82 -31.60
C VAL A 795 27.06 -21.03 -32.89
N THR A 796 27.70 -21.64 -33.89
CA THR A 796 27.91 -21.00 -35.18
C THR A 796 26.60 -20.97 -35.96
N VAL A 797 26.03 -19.76 -36.11
CA VAL A 797 24.84 -19.52 -36.91
C VAL A 797 25.27 -18.97 -38.27
N SER A 798 24.76 -19.58 -39.34
CA SER A 798 24.94 -19.16 -40.73
C SER A 798 23.58 -18.95 -41.37
N VAL A 799 23.42 -17.81 -42.06
CA VAL A 799 22.15 -17.41 -42.67
C VAL A 799 22.37 -17.11 -44.16
N ALA A 800 21.42 -17.55 -44.99
CA ALA A 800 21.43 -17.29 -46.43
C ALA A 800 20.08 -16.72 -46.90
N GLY A 801 20.13 -15.80 -47.86
CA GLY A 801 18.99 -15.44 -48.69
C GLY A 801 18.74 -16.52 -49.74
N ALA A 802 17.47 -16.82 -50.00
CA ALA A 802 17.03 -17.84 -50.95
C ALA A 802 15.89 -17.31 -51.84
N GLY A 803 15.63 -17.98 -52.97
CA GLY A 803 14.51 -17.69 -53.87
C GLY A 803 14.51 -16.32 -54.55
N GLY A 804 15.58 -15.52 -54.41
CA GLY A 804 15.72 -14.17 -54.97
C GLY A 804 16.00 -13.08 -53.93
N PHE A 805 15.79 -13.35 -52.63
CA PHE A 805 16.07 -12.38 -51.57
C PHE A 805 17.59 -12.28 -51.30
N GLN A 806 18.09 -11.05 -51.15
CA GLN A 806 19.50 -10.73 -50.89
C GLN A 806 19.60 -9.74 -49.71
N PRO A 807 19.94 -10.19 -48.48
CA PRO A 807 20.07 -9.30 -47.35
C PRO A 807 21.28 -8.35 -47.48
N GLU A 808 21.07 -7.07 -47.16
CA GLU A 808 22.10 -6.10 -46.78
C GLU A 808 22.53 -6.36 -45.32
N THR A 809 21.55 -6.62 -44.45
CA THR A 809 21.75 -6.90 -43.02
C THR A 809 21.01 -8.16 -42.58
N VAL A 810 21.57 -8.89 -41.62
CA VAL A 810 20.88 -10.00 -40.92
C VAL A 810 20.90 -9.80 -39.41
N LEU A 811 19.72 -9.92 -38.79
CA LEU A 811 19.51 -10.01 -37.34
C LEU A 811 19.31 -11.48 -36.97
N ILE A 812 20.12 -12.01 -36.07
CA ILE A 812 19.98 -13.36 -35.50
C ILE A 812 19.53 -13.19 -34.06
N LEU A 813 18.36 -13.70 -33.70
CA LEU A 813 17.68 -13.45 -32.44
C LEU A 813 17.26 -14.74 -31.74
N SER A 814 17.41 -14.77 -30.41
CA SER A 814 16.70 -15.67 -29.50
C SER A 814 16.21 -14.87 -28.30
N GLU A 815 15.41 -15.45 -27.41
CA GLU A 815 15.06 -14.79 -26.14
C GLU A 815 16.33 -14.36 -25.39
N GLY A 816 16.47 -13.06 -25.10
CA GLY A 816 17.57 -12.51 -24.30
C GLY A 816 18.96 -12.51 -24.97
N SER A 817 19.07 -12.71 -26.29
CA SER A 817 20.33 -12.54 -27.03
C SER A 817 20.11 -12.17 -28.50
N ALA A 818 20.97 -11.30 -29.02
CA ALA A 818 20.93 -10.85 -30.41
C ALA A 818 22.32 -10.84 -31.07
N SER A 819 22.37 -10.91 -32.38
CA SER A 819 23.55 -10.60 -33.18
C SER A 819 23.13 -9.90 -34.47
N ILE A 820 23.80 -8.80 -34.80
CA ILE A 820 23.45 -7.90 -35.89
C ILE A 820 24.64 -7.86 -36.85
N LEU A 821 24.40 -8.30 -38.08
CA LEU A 821 25.43 -8.42 -39.13
C LEU A 821 25.08 -7.46 -40.26
N GLU A 822 25.66 -6.25 -40.21
CA GLU A 822 25.44 -5.16 -41.19
C GLU A 822 26.17 -5.38 -42.55
N SER A 823 26.80 -6.55 -42.75
CA SER A 823 27.42 -6.96 -44.01
C SER A 823 27.67 -8.47 -44.07
N GLY A 824 27.74 -9.05 -45.27
CA GLY A 824 28.10 -10.46 -45.47
C GLY A 824 29.61 -10.74 -45.32
N PRO A 825 30.03 -12.00 -45.04
CA PRO A 825 29.20 -13.20 -44.93
C PRO A 825 28.38 -13.25 -43.63
N PHE A 826 27.12 -13.66 -43.73
CA PHE A 826 26.18 -13.69 -42.60
C PHE A 826 26.35 -14.95 -41.73
N THR A 827 27.56 -15.13 -41.21
CA THR A 827 27.95 -16.23 -40.31
C THR A 827 28.61 -15.66 -39.06
N THR A 828 28.16 -16.06 -37.87
CA THR A 828 28.68 -15.55 -36.59
C THR A 828 28.59 -16.60 -35.46
N PRO A 829 29.51 -16.61 -34.48
CA PRO A 829 29.29 -17.29 -33.20
C PRO A 829 28.20 -16.57 -32.40
N PHE A 830 26.96 -17.07 -32.50
CA PHE A 830 25.84 -16.58 -31.70
C PHE A 830 25.96 -17.06 -30.26
N ARG A 831 25.79 -16.16 -29.28
CA ARG A 831 25.90 -16.51 -27.86
C ARG A 831 24.55 -16.98 -27.30
N ILE A 832 24.58 -18.13 -26.63
CA ILE A 832 23.44 -18.65 -25.86
C ILE A 832 23.36 -17.88 -24.53
N PRO A 833 22.18 -17.44 -24.07
CA PRO A 833 22.04 -16.83 -22.75
C PRO A 833 22.55 -17.78 -21.63
N ALA A 834 23.18 -17.24 -20.59
CA ALA A 834 23.66 -18.06 -19.46
C ALA A 834 22.49 -18.67 -18.67
N GLN A 835 21.38 -17.95 -18.63
CA GLN A 835 20.15 -18.28 -17.94
C GLN A 835 19.21 -19.21 -18.74
N ALA A 836 19.51 -19.52 -20.01
CA ALA A 836 18.65 -20.36 -20.84
C ALA A 836 18.66 -21.83 -20.37
N LEU A 837 17.50 -22.49 -20.47
CA LEU A 837 17.28 -23.92 -20.20
C LEU A 837 16.15 -24.45 -21.10
N GLY A 838 16.19 -25.74 -21.44
CA GLY A 838 15.13 -26.38 -22.22
C GLY A 838 15.21 -26.01 -23.70
N THR A 839 14.08 -25.64 -24.32
CA THR A 839 14.06 -25.25 -25.74
C THR A 839 14.28 -23.75 -25.89
N LEU A 840 15.25 -23.36 -26.72
CA LEU A 840 15.51 -21.96 -27.09
C LEU A 840 15.25 -21.77 -28.59
N GLU A 841 14.25 -20.96 -28.93
CA GLU A 841 13.91 -20.65 -30.33
C GLU A 841 14.90 -19.65 -30.92
N LEU A 842 15.61 -20.08 -31.97
CA LEU A 842 16.48 -19.24 -32.79
C LEU A 842 15.74 -18.80 -34.07
N ALA A 843 15.76 -17.49 -34.36
CA ALA A 843 15.18 -16.94 -35.58
C ALA A 843 16.15 -15.96 -36.24
N ALA A 844 16.18 -15.93 -37.57
CA ALA A 844 16.91 -14.93 -38.34
C ALA A 844 15.92 -14.00 -39.07
N PHE A 845 16.28 -12.74 -39.19
CA PHE A 845 15.53 -11.73 -39.94
C PHE A 845 16.48 -10.98 -40.85
N GLY A 846 16.20 -11.00 -42.16
CA GLY A 846 17.03 -10.38 -43.18
C GLY A 846 16.38 -9.10 -43.67
N ILE A 847 17.18 -8.05 -43.83
CA ILE A 847 16.77 -6.74 -44.35
C ILE A 847 17.58 -6.50 -45.63
N ASP A 848 16.92 -6.19 -46.75
CA ASP A 848 17.60 -5.84 -48.00
C ASP A 848 17.85 -4.32 -48.14
N SER A 849 18.56 -3.94 -49.21
CA SER A 849 18.88 -2.54 -49.52
C SER A 849 17.68 -1.65 -49.90
N GLN A 850 16.47 -2.22 -49.96
CA GLN A 850 15.21 -1.47 -50.07
C GLN A 850 14.47 -1.36 -48.73
N GLY A 851 15.10 -1.81 -47.62
CA GLY A 851 14.48 -1.86 -46.31
C GLY A 851 13.38 -2.91 -46.18
N ARG A 852 13.31 -3.91 -47.08
CA ARG A 852 12.32 -4.99 -46.99
C ARG A 852 12.83 -6.06 -46.06
N MET A 853 12.02 -6.42 -45.07
CA MET A 853 12.37 -7.35 -44.00
C MET A 853 11.62 -8.68 -44.15
N VAL A 854 12.33 -9.80 -44.04
CA VAL A 854 11.76 -11.16 -44.04
C VAL A 854 12.35 -12.01 -42.91
N SER A 855 11.55 -12.90 -42.33
CA SER A 855 11.99 -13.85 -41.30
C SER A 855 12.31 -15.23 -41.87
N SER A 856 13.23 -15.96 -41.23
CA SER A 856 13.38 -17.40 -41.43
C SER A 856 12.25 -18.18 -40.73
N ALA A 857 12.19 -19.49 -40.99
CA ALA A 857 11.59 -20.41 -40.01
C ALA A 857 12.34 -20.30 -38.67
N ARG A 858 11.65 -20.52 -37.55
CA ARG A 858 12.31 -20.66 -36.23
C ARG A 858 12.94 -22.05 -36.13
N ILE A 859 14.07 -22.12 -35.44
CA ILE A 859 14.85 -23.34 -35.21
C ILE A 859 14.94 -23.58 -33.69
N PRO A 860 14.36 -24.66 -33.15
CA PRO A 860 14.53 -25.03 -31.75
C PRO A 860 15.96 -25.49 -31.50
N LEU A 861 16.62 -24.91 -30.50
CA LEU A 861 17.88 -25.38 -29.93
C LEU A 861 17.61 -26.05 -28.59
N THR A 862 18.28 -27.18 -28.33
CA THR A 862 18.18 -27.93 -27.08
C THR A 862 19.24 -27.43 -26.11
N VAL A 863 18.88 -26.56 -25.17
CA VAL A 863 19.81 -26.02 -24.18
C VAL A 863 20.00 -27.02 -23.03
N SER A 864 21.12 -27.73 -23.06
CA SER A 864 21.48 -28.77 -22.10
C SER A 864 22.52 -28.26 -21.11
N SER A 865 22.24 -28.41 -19.82
CA SER A 865 23.16 -28.11 -18.72
C SER A 865 23.34 -29.34 -17.82
N SER A 866 24.56 -29.55 -17.34
CA SER A 866 24.86 -30.52 -16.28
C SER A 866 24.65 -29.93 -14.88
N ALA A 867 24.37 -28.62 -14.77
CA ALA A 867 24.14 -27.95 -13.51
C ALA A 867 22.82 -28.41 -12.87
N ARG A 868 22.87 -28.72 -11.57
CA ARG A 868 21.69 -29.11 -10.78
C ARG A 868 21.12 -27.88 -10.09
N LEU A 869 19.81 -27.86 -9.88
CA LEU A 869 19.16 -26.88 -9.02
C LEU A 869 19.61 -27.11 -7.57
N SER A 870 20.10 -26.07 -6.90
CA SER A 870 20.59 -26.15 -5.51
C SER A 870 19.66 -25.48 -4.50
N SER A 871 18.94 -24.43 -4.91
CA SER A 871 17.95 -23.73 -4.09
C SER A 871 16.96 -22.99 -4.97
N ILE A 872 15.75 -22.73 -4.44
CA ILE A 872 14.73 -21.90 -5.07
C ILE A 872 14.49 -20.67 -4.19
N GLN A 873 14.25 -19.52 -4.79
CA GLN A 873 13.81 -18.30 -4.11
C GLN A 873 12.59 -17.72 -4.85
N VAL A 874 11.53 -17.35 -4.12
CA VAL A 874 10.51 -16.47 -4.69
C VAL A 874 11.03 -15.04 -4.61
N LEU A 875 11.30 -14.43 -5.77
CA LEU A 875 11.96 -13.13 -5.88
C LEU A 875 11.18 -11.99 -5.20
N ASN A 876 9.86 -12.09 -5.24
CA ASN A 876 8.95 -11.08 -4.70
C ASN A 876 8.46 -11.44 -3.28
N GLY A 877 9.12 -12.40 -2.61
CA GLY A 877 8.88 -12.75 -1.20
C GLY A 877 7.47 -13.25 -0.88
N ASP A 878 7.05 -13.03 0.38
CA ASP A 878 5.66 -13.22 0.81
C ASP A 878 4.73 -12.31 0.00
N ALA A 879 3.56 -12.85 -0.34
CA ALA A 879 2.54 -12.12 -1.06
C ALA A 879 1.59 -11.41 -0.08
N THR A 880 1.34 -10.13 -0.30
CA THR A 880 0.21 -9.43 0.33
C THR A 880 -0.73 -8.95 -0.76
N LEU A 881 -2.01 -9.32 -0.67
CA LEU A 881 -3.05 -9.01 -1.64
C LEU A 881 -4.09 -8.08 -1.01
N ARG A 882 -4.48 -7.05 -1.76
CA ARG A 882 -5.34 -5.94 -1.31
C ARG A 882 -6.85 -6.31 -1.37
N GLY A 883 -7.16 -7.51 -0.87
CA GLY A 883 -8.48 -8.14 -0.85
C GLY A 883 -8.74 -9.18 -1.96
N PRO A 884 -9.96 -9.76 -1.98
CA PRO A 884 -10.51 -10.52 -3.10
C PRO A 884 -10.24 -9.90 -4.49
N GLY A 885 -10.05 -10.75 -5.50
CA GLY A 885 -9.84 -10.34 -6.89
C GLY A 885 -8.48 -9.72 -7.19
N ALA A 886 -7.76 -9.19 -6.20
CA ALA A 886 -6.40 -8.67 -6.35
C ALA A 886 -5.43 -9.78 -6.77
N LYS A 887 -4.48 -9.47 -7.67
CA LYS A 887 -3.56 -10.43 -8.28
C LYS A 887 -2.10 -10.05 -8.05
N ARG A 888 -1.24 -11.06 -7.99
CA ARG A 888 0.23 -10.93 -7.96
C ARG A 888 0.85 -12.00 -8.85
N LYS A 889 1.83 -11.62 -9.66
CA LYS A 889 2.68 -12.59 -10.34
C LYS A 889 3.80 -13.02 -9.38
N LEU A 890 3.92 -14.31 -9.11
CA LEU A 890 5.11 -14.85 -8.46
C LEU A 890 6.20 -15.05 -9.52
N VAL A 891 7.40 -14.55 -9.22
CA VAL A 891 8.61 -14.84 -10.00
C VAL A 891 9.51 -15.70 -9.13
N VAL A 892 9.97 -16.82 -9.68
CA VAL A 892 10.65 -17.90 -8.96
C VAL A 892 12.00 -18.13 -9.62
N ASP A 893 13.06 -17.88 -8.88
CA ASP A 893 14.44 -18.01 -9.34
C ASP A 893 15.07 -19.26 -8.73
N GLY A 894 15.56 -20.14 -9.60
CA GLY A 894 16.37 -21.29 -9.26
C GLY A 894 17.85 -20.94 -9.31
N ARG A 895 18.57 -21.14 -8.21
CA ARG A 895 20.04 -21.09 -8.19
C ARG A 895 20.60 -22.47 -8.53
N TYR A 896 21.55 -22.53 -9.45
CA TYR A 896 22.13 -23.77 -9.93
C TYR A 896 23.60 -23.96 -9.50
N THR A 897 24.10 -25.19 -9.55
CA THR A 897 25.49 -25.55 -9.20
C THR A 897 26.57 -24.98 -10.13
N ASP A 898 26.18 -24.33 -11.24
CA ASP A 898 27.07 -23.53 -12.09
C ASP A 898 27.18 -22.06 -11.62
N GLY A 899 26.53 -21.72 -10.51
CA GLY A 899 26.50 -20.37 -9.95
C GLY A 899 25.51 -19.42 -10.62
N VAL A 900 24.78 -19.87 -11.64
CA VAL A 900 23.81 -19.05 -12.37
C VAL A 900 22.44 -19.17 -11.74
N THR A 901 21.83 -18.02 -11.40
CA THR A 901 20.41 -17.93 -11.05
C THR A 901 19.56 -17.83 -12.32
N ARG A 902 18.41 -18.49 -12.35
CA ARG A 902 17.53 -18.59 -13.53
C ARG A 902 16.07 -18.51 -13.11
N ASP A 903 15.30 -17.68 -13.81
CA ASP A 903 13.84 -17.72 -13.76
C ASP A 903 13.35 -19.13 -14.15
N ILE A 904 12.67 -19.80 -13.22
CA ILE A 904 12.01 -21.10 -13.40
C ILE A 904 10.50 -21.00 -13.19
N SER A 905 9.90 -19.81 -13.21
CA SER A 905 8.49 -19.56 -12.86
C SER A 905 7.47 -20.28 -13.76
N SER A 906 7.90 -20.71 -14.95
CA SER A 906 7.04 -21.44 -15.88
C SER A 906 6.99 -22.94 -15.56
N PRO A 907 5.81 -23.60 -15.61
CA PRO A 907 5.71 -25.06 -15.45
C PRO A 907 6.44 -25.81 -16.58
N ALA A 908 6.67 -25.17 -17.73
CA ALA A 908 7.52 -25.71 -18.79
C ALA A 908 9.02 -25.83 -18.39
N ARG A 909 9.42 -25.25 -17.25
CA ARG A 909 10.73 -25.39 -16.62
C ARG A 909 10.70 -26.34 -15.39
N GLY A 910 9.59 -27.05 -15.17
CA GLY A 910 9.44 -28.08 -14.13
C GLY A 910 8.98 -27.56 -12.77
N THR A 911 8.51 -26.31 -12.66
CA THR A 911 8.02 -25.73 -11.42
C THR A 911 6.53 -26.00 -11.22
N LEU A 912 6.17 -26.46 -10.02
CA LEU A 912 4.81 -26.69 -9.55
C LEU A 912 4.48 -25.69 -8.43
N TYR A 913 3.23 -25.23 -8.42
CA TYR A 913 2.67 -24.34 -7.42
C TYR A 913 1.48 -25.00 -6.74
N SER A 914 1.39 -24.90 -5.42
CA SER A 914 0.18 -25.23 -4.66
C SER A 914 -0.19 -24.04 -3.75
N VAL A 915 -1.38 -24.11 -3.14
CA VAL A 915 -1.80 -23.20 -2.06
C VAL A 915 -2.61 -23.99 -1.05
N SER A 916 -2.29 -23.86 0.24
CA SER A 916 -2.93 -24.61 1.34
C SER A 916 -4.44 -24.40 1.39
N ASN A 917 -4.92 -23.17 1.22
CA ASN A 917 -6.33 -22.83 1.33
C ASN A 917 -6.84 -22.01 0.13
N THR A 918 -7.46 -22.72 -0.81
CA THR A 918 -8.05 -22.14 -2.04
C THR A 918 -9.22 -21.18 -1.79
N ASN A 919 -9.84 -21.20 -0.59
CA ASN A 919 -10.86 -20.22 -0.22
C ASN A 919 -10.27 -18.85 0.13
N ILE A 920 -8.97 -18.78 0.45
CA ILE A 920 -8.27 -17.55 0.80
C ILE A 920 -7.56 -16.98 -0.43
N ALA A 921 -6.77 -17.80 -1.13
CA ALA A 921 -6.14 -17.42 -2.39
C ALA A 921 -6.04 -18.61 -3.34
N THR A 922 -6.09 -18.36 -4.65
CA THR A 922 -5.86 -19.36 -5.70
C THR A 922 -4.61 -19.02 -6.51
N ILE A 923 -3.88 -20.03 -6.99
CA ILE A 923 -2.70 -19.85 -7.83
C ILE A 923 -2.83 -20.66 -9.12
N THR A 924 -2.49 -20.04 -10.26
CA THR A 924 -2.46 -20.71 -11.56
C THR A 924 -1.16 -21.49 -11.77
N ALA A 925 -1.17 -22.46 -12.69
CA ALA A 925 0.02 -23.28 -13.00
C ALA A 925 1.24 -22.48 -13.48
N ASP A 926 1.05 -21.27 -14.02
CA ASP A 926 2.13 -20.35 -14.40
C ASP A 926 2.60 -19.42 -13.26
N GLY A 927 2.09 -19.57 -12.03
CA GLY A 927 2.50 -18.78 -10.86
C GLY A 927 1.75 -17.46 -10.69
N THR A 928 0.52 -17.32 -11.20
CA THR A 928 -0.30 -16.11 -11.00
C THR A 928 -1.26 -16.33 -9.85
N LEU A 929 -1.03 -15.60 -8.75
CA LEU A 929 -1.79 -15.67 -7.51
C LEU A 929 -2.96 -14.68 -7.54
N THR A 930 -4.13 -15.07 -7.02
CA THR A 930 -5.36 -14.27 -6.94
C THR A 930 -6.02 -14.41 -5.57
N GLY A 931 -6.37 -13.31 -4.92
CA GLY A 931 -7.08 -13.30 -3.64
C GLY A 931 -8.55 -13.71 -3.80
N VAL A 932 -9.10 -14.44 -2.83
CA VAL A 932 -10.47 -14.97 -2.85
C VAL A 932 -11.26 -14.51 -1.62
N SER A 933 -10.68 -14.58 -0.42
CA SER A 933 -11.27 -14.03 0.80
C SER A 933 -10.19 -13.59 1.79
N LYS A 934 -10.55 -12.72 2.74
CA LYS A 934 -9.63 -12.24 3.78
C LYS A 934 -9.12 -13.40 4.63
N GLY A 935 -7.81 -13.54 4.75
CA GLY A 935 -7.17 -14.62 5.49
C GLY A 935 -5.70 -14.75 5.13
N MET A 936 -5.08 -15.83 5.60
CA MET A 936 -3.71 -16.19 5.26
C MET A 936 -3.63 -17.65 4.84
N ALA A 937 -2.78 -17.93 3.85
CA ALA A 937 -2.52 -19.26 3.30
C ALA A 937 -1.04 -19.33 2.87
N THR A 938 -0.44 -20.50 2.82
CA THR A 938 0.92 -20.69 2.30
C THR A 938 0.90 -21.21 0.86
N VAL A 939 1.77 -20.67 0.01
CA VAL A 939 2.03 -21.17 -1.34
C VAL A 939 3.30 -22.00 -1.33
N MET A 940 3.20 -23.27 -1.71
CA MET A 940 4.36 -24.12 -1.98
C MET A 940 4.86 -23.89 -3.40
N VAL A 941 6.19 -23.82 -3.55
CA VAL A 941 6.87 -23.67 -4.83
C VAL A 941 7.92 -24.78 -4.94
N ARG A 942 7.72 -25.72 -5.86
CA ARG A 942 8.54 -26.93 -6.00
C ARG A 942 9.12 -27.05 -7.40
N ASN A 943 10.39 -27.43 -7.52
CA ASN A 943 11.00 -27.84 -8.79
C ASN A 943 11.93 -29.04 -8.52
N GLY A 944 11.53 -30.22 -9.01
CA GLY A 944 12.23 -31.47 -8.73
C GLY A 944 12.20 -31.85 -7.25
N THR A 945 13.37 -32.08 -6.67
CA THR A 945 13.56 -32.35 -5.23
C THR A 945 13.80 -31.09 -4.40
N VAL A 946 13.77 -29.90 -5.00
CA VAL A 946 13.97 -28.63 -4.30
C VAL A 946 12.60 -27.95 -4.14
N LEU A 947 12.34 -27.40 -2.96
CA LEU A 947 11.12 -26.67 -2.65
C LEU A 947 11.44 -25.44 -1.80
N THR A 948 10.49 -24.51 -1.77
CA THR A 948 10.41 -23.34 -0.87
C THR A 948 8.93 -22.98 -0.69
N SER A 949 8.61 -22.13 0.28
CA SER A 949 7.24 -21.71 0.54
C SER A 949 7.15 -20.30 1.12
N ILE A 950 6.12 -19.58 0.69
CA ILE A 950 5.84 -18.20 1.10
C ILE A 950 4.46 -18.09 1.75
N THR A 951 4.29 -17.13 2.65
CA THR A 951 2.95 -16.72 3.09
C THR A 951 2.26 -15.92 1.99
N VAL A 952 0.96 -16.08 1.89
CA VAL A 952 0.01 -15.18 1.24
C VAL A 952 -0.88 -14.58 2.32
N THR A 953 -0.88 -13.26 2.49
CA THR A 953 -1.88 -12.53 3.26
C THR A 953 -2.87 -11.88 2.30
N VAL A 954 -4.16 -12.17 2.44
CA VAL A 954 -5.24 -11.44 1.77
C VAL A 954 -5.89 -10.53 2.80
N GLY A 955 -5.71 -9.22 2.61
CA GLY A 955 -6.31 -8.20 3.47
C GLY A 955 -7.81 -8.04 3.27
N ASP A 956 -8.38 -6.99 3.88
CA ASP A 956 -9.65 -6.45 3.41
C ASP A 956 -9.49 -5.91 1.98
N GLU A 957 -10.58 -5.84 1.20
CA GLU A 957 -10.58 -5.02 -0.01
C GLU A 957 -10.18 -3.60 0.34
N SER A 958 -9.39 -2.96 -0.53
CA SER A 958 -9.36 -1.51 -0.49
C SER A 958 -10.78 -1.00 -0.69
N SER A 959 -11.25 -0.12 0.21
CA SER A 959 -12.36 0.76 -0.12
C SER A 959 -12.09 1.34 -1.51
N ALA A 960 -13.01 1.10 -2.44
CA ALA A 960 -12.90 1.60 -3.81
C ALA A 960 -12.68 3.12 -3.82
N SER A 961 -12.34 3.70 -4.97
CA SER A 961 -12.13 5.15 -5.08
C SER A 961 -13.45 5.92 -4.93
N CYS A 962 -13.95 6.03 -3.71
CA CYS A 962 -15.22 6.65 -3.39
C CYS A 962 -15.05 8.17 -3.28
N ILE A 963 -15.92 8.94 -3.93
CA ILE A 963 -16.04 10.38 -3.69
C ILE A 963 -16.90 10.59 -2.43
N PRO A 964 -16.36 11.13 -1.32
CA PRO A 964 -17.10 11.24 -0.07
C PRO A 964 -17.94 12.53 -0.04
N ILE A 965 -19.24 12.39 -0.23
CA ILE A 965 -20.19 13.50 -0.21
C ILE A 965 -20.57 13.77 1.24
N ARG A 966 -20.11 14.90 1.80
CA ARG A 966 -20.26 15.29 3.22
C ARG A 966 -20.62 16.77 3.36
N LEU A 967 -21.81 17.13 2.87
CA LEU A 967 -22.31 18.51 2.80
C LEU A 967 -23.50 18.76 3.76
N GLY A 968 -23.47 18.13 4.93
CA GLY A 968 -24.54 18.19 5.95
C GLY A 968 -24.24 19.06 7.19
N GLU A 969 -23.01 19.56 7.37
CA GLU A 969 -22.65 20.33 8.59
C GLU A 969 -23.22 21.76 8.57
N TYR A 970 -23.19 22.44 7.42
CA TYR A 970 -23.58 23.85 7.28
C TYR A 970 -24.82 24.00 6.41
N ASN A 971 -25.73 24.86 6.87
CA ASN A 971 -26.91 25.28 6.11
C ASN A 971 -26.54 26.41 5.13
N LEU A 972 -25.48 27.19 5.44
CA LEU A 972 -24.77 28.07 4.51
C LEU A 972 -23.27 28.12 4.82
N PHE A 973 -22.43 27.91 3.81
CA PHE A 973 -20.98 28.03 3.86
C PHE A 973 -20.45 28.80 2.64
N VAL A 974 -19.78 29.94 2.85
CA VAL A 974 -19.19 30.72 1.76
C VAL A 974 -17.70 31.03 1.97
N LEU A 975 -16.93 31.07 0.88
CA LEU A 975 -15.48 31.31 0.92
C LEU A 975 -15.10 32.78 1.10
N GLU A 976 -16.00 33.68 0.71
CA GLU A 976 -15.86 35.13 0.76
C GLU A 976 -16.94 35.71 1.71
N ASP A 977 -17.78 36.62 1.22
CA ASP A 977 -18.68 37.42 2.04
C ASP A 977 -20.15 36.93 2.00
N TYR A 978 -20.90 37.13 3.08
CA TYR A 978 -22.37 36.96 3.14
C TYR A 978 -23.06 38.27 3.56
N GLN A 979 -24.05 38.70 2.78
CA GLN A 979 -24.70 40.02 2.92
C GLN A 979 -26.22 39.95 2.69
N GLU A 980 -26.96 40.83 3.38
CA GLU A 980 -28.42 41.02 3.23
C GLU A 980 -29.29 39.81 3.64
N GLY A 981 -28.71 38.90 4.43
CA GLY A 981 -29.35 37.68 4.91
C GLY A 981 -30.33 37.88 6.07
N ASN A 982 -31.44 37.13 6.02
CA ASN A 982 -32.49 37.12 7.04
C ASN A 982 -32.40 35.87 7.95
N GLU A 983 -32.92 34.72 7.51
CA GLU A 983 -33.04 33.50 8.34
C GLU A 983 -32.19 32.36 7.76
N VAL A 984 -31.39 31.71 8.62
CA VAL A 984 -30.70 30.45 8.31
C VAL A 984 -30.84 29.52 9.51
N GLN A 985 -31.64 28.47 9.38
CA GLN A 985 -32.10 27.63 10.48
C GLN A 985 -31.02 26.73 11.09
N GLY A 986 -29.97 26.40 10.32
CA GLY A 986 -28.79 25.64 10.76
C GLY A 986 -27.53 26.49 10.97
N LYS A 987 -26.35 25.87 10.87
CA LYS A 987 -25.05 26.54 11.03
C LYS A 987 -24.67 27.38 9.82
N LEU A 988 -23.95 28.47 10.07
CA LEU A 988 -23.56 29.46 9.06
C LEU A 988 -22.08 29.83 9.15
N ALA A 989 -21.37 29.80 8.03
CA ALA A 989 -19.96 30.21 7.94
C ALA A 989 -19.66 31.06 6.70
N ALA A 990 -18.81 32.08 6.84
CA ALA A 990 -18.28 32.90 5.75
C ALA A 990 -16.79 33.20 5.94
N GLY A 991 -15.97 33.01 4.90
CA GLY A 991 -14.51 33.16 4.96
C GLY A 991 -14.02 34.61 5.11
N ARG A 992 -14.85 35.58 4.71
CA ARG A 992 -14.64 37.01 4.97
C ARG A 992 -15.78 37.54 5.86
N ASN A 993 -16.50 38.57 5.41
CA ASN A 993 -17.38 39.34 6.28
C ASN A 993 -18.82 38.83 6.24
N ILE A 994 -19.52 38.99 7.36
CA ILE A 994 -20.96 38.72 7.49
C ILE A 994 -21.66 40.02 7.84
N SER A 995 -22.75 40.35 7.14
CA SER A 995 -23.61 41.49 7.44
C SER A 995 -25.09 41.10 7.38
N LEU A 996 -25.72 41.03 8.56
CA LEU A 996 -27.12 40.60 8.74
C LEU A 996 -27.96 41.68 9.42
N GLN A 997 -29.23 41.79 9.02
CA GLN A 997 -30.21 42.68 9.61
C GLN A 997 -31.58 41.98 9.69
N ASN A 998 -32.30 42.10 10.81
CA ASN A 998 -33.61 41.44 11.02
C ASN A 998 -33.53 39.90 10.94
N PHE A 999 -32.59 39.31 11.67
CA PHE A 999 -32.07 37.96 11.37
C PHE A 999 -32.31 36.90 12.47
N SER A 1000 -32.30 35.62 12.07
CA SER A 1000 -32.25 34.45 12.98
C SER A 1000 -31.28 33.40 12.43
N VAL A 1001 -30.28 32.99 13.20
CA VAL A 1001 -29.29 31.95 12.82
C VAL A 1001 -29.31 30.79 13.82
N GLY A 1002 -29.38 29.56 13.30
CA GLY A 1002 -29.23 28.33 14.07
C GLY A 1002 -30.45 27.90 14.89
N GLU A 1003 -31.63 28.49 14.67
CA GLU A 1003 -32.82 28.29 15.51
C GLU A 1003 -33.28 26.83 15.58
N LYS A 1004 -33.14 26.06 14.50
CA LYS A 1004 -33.57 24.65 14.44
C LYS A 1004 -32.46 23.66 14.84
N LEU A 1005 -31.27 24.15 15.21
CA LEU A 1005 -30.23 23.31 15.80
C LEU A 1005 -30.68 22.78 17.18
N SER A 1006 -30.16 21.61 17.57
CA SER A 1006 -30.38 21.04 18.90
C SER A 1006 -29.98 22.02 20.01
N ALA A 1007 -30.63 21.92 21.18
CA ALA A 1007 -30.19 22.65 22.38
C ALA A 1007 -28.75 22.31 22.80
N THR A 1008 -28.21 21.17 22.34
CA THR A 1008 -26.81 20.75 22.54
C THR A 1008 -25.86 21.15 21.40
N ASP A 1009 -26.38 21.49 20.21
CA ASP A 1009 -25.55 21.82 19.03
C ASP A 1009 -25.30 23.33 18.92
N THR A 1010 -24.66 23.87 19.96
CA THR A 1010 -24.41 25.32 20.09
C THR A 1010 -23.08 25.73 19.44
N ALA A 1011 -22.10 24.83 19.35
CA ALA A 1011 -20.74 25.16 18.92
C ALA A 1011 -20.66 25.61 17.45
N ASN A 1012 -20.03 26.77 17.22
CA ASN A 1012 -19.80 27.38 15.91
C ASN A 1012 -21.07 27.53 15.04
N ALA A 1013 -22.19 27.93 15.64
CA ALA A 1013 -23.44 28.20 14.93
C ALA A 1013 -23.31 29.33 13.90
N LEU A 1014 -22.43 30.32 14.15
CA LEU A 1014 -22.13 31.44 13.27
C LEU A 1014 -20.62 31.73 13.23
N VAL A 1015 -19.98 31.72 12.05
CA VAL A 1015 -18.53 31.96 11.92
C VAL A 1015 -18.19 32.94 10.79
N ALA A 1016 -17.54 34.06 11.11
CA ALA A 1016 -16.93 34.99 10.15
C ALA A 1016 -15.40 34.90 10.21
N GLY A 1017 -14.73 34.56 9.10
CA GLY A 1017 -13.26 34.65 9.01
C GLY A 1017 -12.77 36.10 9.06
N GLY A 1018 -13.56 37.02 8.48
CA GLY A 1018 -13.40 38.46 8.54
C GLY A 1018 -14.24 39.12 9.64
N SER A 1019 -14.84 40.27 9.34
CA SER A 1019 -15.63 41.04 10.31
C SER A 1019 -17.10 40.59 10.37
N LEU A 1020 -17.69 40.69 11.54
CA LEU A 1020 -19.07 40.29 11.83
C LEU A 1020 -19.91 41.54 12.15
N SER A 1021 -20.96 41.79 11.36
CA SER A 1021 -21.86 42.94 11.47
C SER A 1021 -23.30 42.45 11.64
N LEU A 1022 -23.93 42.78 12.77
CA LEU A 1022 -25.23 42.24 13.18
C LEU A 1022 -26.16 43.33 13.72
N ALA A 1023 -27.37 43.42 13.20
CA ALA A 1023 -28.41 44.34 13.66
C ALA A 1023 -29.77 43.62 13.80
N ASN A 1024 -30.46 43.83 14.92
CA ASN A 1024 -31.81 43.31 15.20
C ASN A 1024 -31.98 41.80 14.92
N GLY A 1025 -31.54 40.91 15.82
CA GLY A 1025 -31.63 39.47 15.55
C GLY A 1025 -31.07 38.53 16.60
N TYR A 1026 -31.12 37.24 16.27
CA TYR A 1026 -30.81 36.13 17.19
C TYR A 1026 -29.76 35.17 16.61
N VAL A 1027 -28.80 34.76 17.44
CA VAL A 1027 -27.91 33.63 17.17
C VAL A 1027 -28.15 32.55 18.22
N TRP A 1028 -28.74 31.44 17.80
CA TRP A 1028 -29.10 30.31 18.67
C TRP A 1028 -27.92 29.36 18.91
N GLY A 1029 -26.78 29.93 19.31
CA GLY A 1029 -25.53 29.22 19.57
C GLY A 1029 -24.34 30.17 19.63
N ASP A 1030 -23.14 29.62 19.49
CA ASP A 1030 -21.89 30.36 19.51
C ASP A 1030 -21.61 31.09 18.19
N ALA A 1031 -21.26 32.37 18.32
CA ALA A 1031 -20.72 33.18 17.25
C ALA A 1031 -19.20 33.34 17.39
N ARG A 1032 -18.48 33.24 16.27
CA ARG A 1032 -17.02 33.42 16.18
C ARG A 1032 -16.66 34.39 15.05
N TYR A 1033 -15.69 35.27 15.29
CA TYR A 1033 -15.21 36.22 14.28
C TYR A 1033 -13.68 36.38 14.30
N GLY A 1034 -13.05 36.57 13.14
CA GLY A 1034 -11.61 36.83 13.03
C GLY A 1034 -11.24 38.31 13.00
N GLY A 1035 -12.07 39.14 12.36
CA GLY A 1035 -11.87 40.57 12.15
C GLY A 1035 -12.39 41.45 13.29
N LYS A 1036 -13.24 42.44 12.95
CA LYS A 1036 -13.95 43.29 13.93
C LYS A 1036 -15.37 42.79 14.16
N LEU A 1037 -15.93 43.08 15.34
CA LEU A 1037 -17.35 42.89 15.65
C LEU A 1037 -18.05 44.26 15.66
N TYR A 1038 -19.19 44.35 14.97
CA TYR A 1038 -20.11 45.48 15.01
C TYR A 1038 -21.50 44.91 15.30
N GLN A 1039 -22.03 45.12 16.51
CA GLN A 1039 -23.36 44.62 16.88
C GLN A 1039 -24.19 45.72 17.55
N GLU A 1040 -25.47 45.79 17.19
CA GLU A 1040 -26.45 46.65 17.85
C GLU A 1040 -26.90 46.06 19.22
N PRO A 1041 -27.48 46.87 20.13
CA PRO A 1041 -27.98 46.41 21.44
C PRO A 1041 -29.17 45.42 21.40
N ASN A 1042 -29.71 45.16 20.21
CA ASN A 1042 -30.87 44.29 19.91
C ASN A 1042 -30.44 42.94 19.31
N VAL A 1043 -29.16 42.55 19.49
CA VAL A 1043 -28.62 41.26 19.06
C VAL A 1043 -28.49 40.32 20.26
N PHE A 1044 -29.09 39.15 20.18
CA PHE A 1044 -29.20 38.19 21.29
C PHE A 1044 -28.56 36.84 20.98
N TYR A 1045 -27.99 36.22 22.03
CA TYR A 1045 -27.35 34.90 21.97
C TYR A 1045 -27.99 33.94 22.99
N PRO A 1046 -29.22 33.41 22.78
CA PRO A 1046 -30.01 32.78 23.85
C PRO A 1046 -29.41 31.50 24.46
N ARG A 1047 -28.49 30.84 23.76
CA ARG A 1047 -27.81 29.60 24.18
C ARG A 1047 -26.34 29.54 23.73
N GLY A 1048 -25.63 30.67 23.73
CA GLY A 1048 -24.24 30.71 23.29
C GLY A 1048 -23.55 32.05 23.54
N THR A 1049 -22.35 32.19 22.99
CA THR A 1049 -21.43 33.30 23.24
C THR A 1049 -20.87 33.89 21.95
N VAL A 1050 -20.55 35.18 21.94
CA VAL A 1050 -19.78 35.82 20.88
C VAL A 1050 -18.32 36.00 21.31
N ALA A 1051 -17.38 35.47 20.54
CA ALA A 1051 -15.95 35.49 20.85
C ALA A 1051 -15.08 35.65 19.60
N ARG A 1052 -13.90 36.26 19.74
CA ARG A 1052 -12.95 36.38 18.62
C ARG A 1052 -12.16 35.09 18.44
N ALA A 1053 -12.41 34.35 17.36
CA ALA A 1053 -11.69 33.13 16.99
C ALA A 1053 -11.90 32.78 15.50
N THR A 1054 -10.99 31.99 14.94
CA THR A 1054 -11.05 31.49 13.56
C THR A 1054 -11.03 29.95 13.54
N PRO A 1055 -12.14 29.28 13.91
CA PRO A 1055 -12.18 27.82 14.05
C PRO A 1055 -12.21 27.06 12.70
N ILE A 1056 -12.38 27.75 11.58
CA ILE A 1056 -12.50 27.18 10.24
C ILE A 1056 -11.34 27.68 9.37
N ASN A 1057 -10.59 26.76 8.75
CA ASN A 1057 -9.64 27.09 7.70
C ASN A 1057 -10.36 27.13 6.33
N PHE A 1058 -10.86 28.31 5.98
CA PHE A 1058 -11.59 28.54 4.72
C PHE A 1058 -10.74 28.35 3.46
N THR A 1059 -9.41 28.43 3.53
CA THR A 1059 -8.52 28.13 2.40
C THR A 1059 -8.56 26.64 2.08
N ASN A 1060 -8.35 25.78 3.08
CA ASN A 1060 -8.38 24.32 2.88
C ASN A 1060 -9.78 23.84 2.48
N GLN A 1061 -10.82 24.32 3.17
CA GLN A 1061 -12.22 24.00 2.82
C GLN A 1061 -12.60 24.50 1.43
N GLY A 1062 -12.13 25.69 1.04
CA GLY A 1062 -12.35 26.24 -0.30
C GLY A 1062 -11.68 25.43 -1.41
N SER A 1063 -10.48 24.90 -1.17
CA SER A 1063 -9.83 23.96 -2.11
C SER A 1063 -10.58 22.63 -2.17
N ALA A 1064 -10.99 22.06 -1.03
CA ALA A 1064 -11.72 20.79 -0.97
C ALA A 1064 -13.07 20.86 -1.68
N LEU A 1065 -13.86 21.91 -1.45
CA LEU A 1065 -15.15 22.10 -2.13
C LEU A 1065 -15.00 22.26 -3.65
N LYS A 1066 -13.93 22.92 -4.12
CA LYS A 1066 -13.62 23.05 -5.55
C LYS A 1066 -13.18 21.74 -6.18
N ALA A 1067 -12.36 20.95 -5.49
CA ALA A 1067 -11.99 19.60 -5.92
C ALA A 1067 -13.23 18.71 -6.04
N LEU A 1068 -14.05 18.62 -4.98
CA LEU A 1068 -15.30 17.87 -4.95
C LEU A 1068 -16.26 18.28 -6.08
N SER A 1069 -16.41 19.58 -6.33
CA SER A 1069 -17.26 20.10 -7.41
C SER A 1069 -16.74 19.71 -8.81
N ALA A 1070 -15.43 19.71 -9.01
CA ALA A 1070 -14.80 19.26 -10.25
C ALA A 1070 -14.86 17.73 -10.43
N GLU A 1071 -14.70 16.94 -9.36
CA GLU A 1071 -14.77 15.48 -9.36
C GLU A 1071 -16.20 14.98 -9.63
N LEU A 1072 -17.20 15.53 -8.94
CA LEU A 1072 -18.61 15.35 -9.29
C LEU A 1072 -18.90 15.78 -10.74
N GLY A 1073 -18.26 16.87 -11.17
CA GLY A 1073 -18.29 17.37 -12.54
C GLY A 1073 -17.52 16.52 -13.57
N ALA A 1074 -16.85 15.45 -13.15
CA ALA A 1074 -16.16 14.49 -14.03
C ALA A 1074 -16.87 13.12 -14.07
N LEU A 1075 -17.85 12.86 -13.19
CA LEU A 1075 -18.63 11.63 -13.19
C LEU A 1075 -19.41 11.45 -14.51
N PRO A 1076 -19.43 10.24 -15.09
CA PRO A 1076 -20.24 9.96 -16.27
C PRO A 1076 -21.74 9.98 -15.93
N SER A 1077 -22.55 10.64 -16.77
CA SER A 1077 -24.00 10.68 -16.60
C SER A 1077 -24.65 9.31 -16.83
N ASN A 1078 -25.33 8.76 -15.82
CA ASN A 1078 -26.16 7.56 -15.92
C ASN A 1078 -27.68 7.86 -15.92
N GLY A 1079 -28.08 9.10 -15.59
CA GLY A 1079 -29.46 9.59 -15.65
C GLY A 1079 -29.78 10.33 -16.95
N ILE A 1080 -31.06 10.33 -17.34
CA ILE A 1080 -31.55 11.02 -18.55
C ILE A 1080 -32.01 12.43 -18.18
N ALA A 1081 -31.57 13.44 -18.93
CA ALA A 1081 -31.99 14.84 -18.79
C ALA A 1081 -32.60 15.39 -20.09
N THR A 1082 -33.81 15.95 -20.01
CA THR A 1082 -34.57 16.47 -21.16
C THR A 1082 -35.12 17.87 -20.89
N ARG A 1083 -35.11 18.75 -21.90
CA ARG A 1083 -35.86 20.03 -21.89
C ARG A 1083 -37.06 19.91 -22.81
N GLU A 1084 -38.25 20.08 -22.24
CA GLU A 1084 -39.53 20.03 -22.94
C GLU A 1084 -39.85 21.33 -23.68
N SER A 1085 -40.64 21.24 -24.75
CA SER A 1085 -41.05 22.38 -25.58
C SER A 1085 -41.93 23.40 -24.84
N TRP A 1086 -42.63 22.97 -23.78
CA TRP A 1086 -43.42 23.82 -22.87
C TRP A 1086 -42.60 24.39 -21.70
N GLY A 1087 -41.28 24.18 -21.69
CA GLY A 1087 -40.33 24.77 -20.75
C GLY A 1087 -39.88 23.86 -19.60
N GLY A 1088 -40.51 22.70 -19.38
CA GLY A 1088 -40.13 21.76 -18.32
C GLY A 1088 -38.72 21.19 -18.47
N VAL A 1089 -38.04 20.95 -17.36
CA VAL A 1089 -36.75 20.24 -17.26
C VAL A 1089 -37.02 18.91 -16.54
N MET A 1090 -36.80 17.80 -17.24
CA MET A 1090 -37.19 16.46 -16.77
C MET A 1090 -35.93 15.61 -16.57
N LEU A 1091 -35.65 15.22 -15.33
CA LEU A 1091 -34.53 14.37 -14.94
C LEU A 1091 -35.05 12.99 -14.50
N THR A 1092 -34.65 11.92 -15.18
CA THR A 1092 -35.06 10.54 -14.87
C THR A 1092 -33.85 9.64 -14.61
N GLY A 1093 -33.69 9.25 -13.35
CA GLY A 1093 -32.74 8.26 -12.86
C GLY A 1093 -33.42 6.94 -12.51
N LYS A 1094 -32.64 5.86 -12.42
CA LYS A 1094 -33.10 4.51 -12.08
C LYS A 1094 -32.13 3.74 -11.16
N ASP A 1095 -30.95 4.31 -10.90
CA ASP A 1095 -29.96 3.68 -10.05
C ASP A 1095 -30.39 3.75 -8.57
N PRO A 1096 -30.32 2.65 -7.79
CA PRO A 1096 -30.76 2.64 -6.40
C PRO A 1096 -29.79 3.36 -5.44
N LYS A 1097 -28.57 3.72 -5.88
CA LYS A 1097 -27.56 4.43 -5.09
C LYS A 1097 -27.31 5.85 -5.62
N VAL A 1098 -26.88 6.01 -6.88
CA VAL A 1098 -26.37 7.29 -7.41
C VAL A 1098 -26.82 7.53 -8.85
N ASN A 1099 -27.52 8.64 -9.07
CA ASN A 1099 -28.01 9.11 -10.37
C ASN A 1099 -27.33 10.42 -10.75
N VAL A 1100 -26.51 10.41 -11.81
CA VAL A 1100 -25.72 11.54 -12.30
C VAL A 1100 -26.35 12.11 -13.57
N PHE A 1101 -26.63 13.41 -13.56
CA PHE A 1101 -27.26 14.14 -14.67
C PHE A 1101 -26.37 15.30 -15.13
N ASP A 1102 -26.11 15.40 -16.43
CA ASP A 1102 -25.53 16.60 -17.04
C ASP A 1102 -26.63 17.48 -17.63
N VAL A 1103 -26.71 18.73 -17.16
CA VAL A 1103 -27.78 19.68 -17.51
C VAL A 1103 -27.16 21.01 -17.92
N LYS A 1104 -27.52 21.57 -19.07
CA LYS A 1104 -27.03 22.89 -19.49
C LYS A 1104 -27.69 23.99 -18.66
N ALA A 1105 -26.95 24.98 -18.17
CA ALA A 1105 -27.51 26.07 -17.38
C ALA A 1105 -28.63 26.85 -18.10
N SER A 1106 -28.59 26.92 -19.43
CA SER A 1106 -29.65 27.49 -20.27
C SER A 1106 -30.97 26.68 -20.29
N TYR A 1107 -31.01 25.48 -19.71
CA TYR A 1107 -32.26 24.75 -19.51
C TYR A 1107 -33.13 25.37 -18.41
N PHE A 1108 -32.56 26.15 -17.49
CA PHE A 1108 -33.30 26.83 -16.42
C PHE A 1108 -33.80 28.22 -16.83
N THR A 1109 -33.20 28.82 -17.86
CA THR A 1109 -33.71 30.06 -18.47
C THR A 1109 -35.10 29.83 -19.07
N GLY A 1110 -36.10 30.53 -18.52
CA GLY A 1110 -37.50 30.36 -18.92
C GLY A 1110 -38.04 28.95 -18.66
N ALA A 1111 -37.53 28.24 -17.66
CA ALA A 1111 -38.12 26.98 -17.23
C ALA A 1111 -39.50 27.21 -16.58
N THR A 1112 -40.32 26.16 -16.56
CA THR A 1112 -41.68 26.18 -15.96
C THR A 1112 -41.85 25.13 -14.87
N LEU A 1113 -41.09 24.03 -14.94
CA LEU A 1113 -41.00 22.99 -13.92
C LEU A 1113 -39.60 22.34 -13.96
N LEU A 1114 -39.03 21.99 -12.80
CA LEU A 1114 -37.96 20.99 -12.68
C LEU A 1114 -38.53 19.71 -12.07
N SER A 1115 -38.66 18.64 -12.86
CA SER A 1115 -39.09 17.33 -12.37
C SER A 1115 -37.89 16.40 -12.19
N ILE A 1116 -37.76 15.81 -10.99
CA ILE A 1116 -36.73 14.82 -10.67
C ILE A 1116 -37.41 13.50 -10.32
N THR A 1117 -37.10 12.46 -11.07
CA THR A 1117 -37.59 11.10 -10.85
C THR A 1117 -36.42 10.18 -10.56
N ALA A 1118 -36.30 9.70 -9.33
CA ALA A 1118 -35.24 8.78 -8.90
C ALA A 1118 -35.70 7.93 -7.71
N PRO A 1119 -35.07 6.75 -7.45
CA PRO A 1119 -35.46 5.89 -6.34
C PRO A 1119 -35.31 6.55 -4.97
N ALA A 1120 -36.19 6.20 -4.04
CA ALA A 1120 -36.04 6.54 -2.63
C ALA A 1120 -34.66 6.15 -2.08
N ASN A 1121 -34.11 6.99 -1.20
CA ASN A 1121 -32.78 6.84 -0.59
C ASN A 1121 -31.56 6.93 -1.54
N SER A 1122 -31.74 7.15 -2.85
CA SER A 1122 -30.64 7.42 -3.78
C SER A 1122 -30.19 8.89 -3.75
N LEU A 1123 -28.95 9.14 -4.19
CA LEU A 1123 -28.39 10.47 -4.43
C LEU A 1123 -28.58 10.87 -5.91
N ALA A 1124 -29.11 12.06 -6.17
CA ALA A 1124 -29.16 12.71 -7.48
C ALA A 1124 -28.12 13.82 -7.56
N VAL A 1125 -27.06 13.62 -8.35
CA VAL A 1125 -26.03 14.61 -8.67
C VAL A 1125 -26.43 15.32 -9.96
N ILE A 1126 -26.72 16.62 -9.87
CA ILE A 1126 -27.17 17.44 -11.00
C ILE A 1126 -26.04 18.40 -11.37
N ASN A 1127 -25.21 18.01 -12.34
CA ASN A 1127 -24.13 18.82 -12.88
C ASN A 1127 -24.70 19.89 -13.83
N VAL A 1128 -24.83 21.12 -13.34
CA VAL A 1128 -25.33 22.27 -14.10
C VAL A 1128 -24.16 22.97 -14.81
N ARG A 1129 -24.07 22.76 -16.13
CA ARG A 1129 -22.94 23.18 -16.96
C ARG A 1129 -23.09 24.59 -17.52
N GLY A 1130 -22.05 25.40 -17.38
CA GLY A 1130 -21.97 26.78 -17.89
C GLY A 1130 -21.49 27.82 -16.87
N THR A 1131 -20.88 28.89 -17.36
CA THR A 1131 -20.24 29.94 -16.54
C THR A 1131 -21.21 30.81 -15.74
N SER A 1132 -22.49 30.80 -16.11
CA SER A 1132 -23.57 31.49 -15.38
C SER A 1132 -24.85 30.67 -15.43
N ALA A 1133 -25.63 30.72 -14.35
CA ALA A 1133 -26.92 30.05 -14.25
C ALA A 1133 -27.98 30.95 -13.59
N SER A 1134 -29.25 30.75 -13.96
CA SER A 1134 -30.38 31.57 -13.52
C SER A 1134 -31.61 30.71 -13.22
N PHE A 1135 -32.15 30.86 -12.02
CA PHE A 1135 -33.29 30.09 -11.49
C PHE A 1135 -34.39 31.07 -11.05
N THR A 1136 -35.44 31.26 -11.87
CA THR A 1136 -36.44 32.31 -11.64
C THR A 1136 -37.87 31.83 -11.93
N ASN A 1137 -38.76 32.00 -10.95
CA ASN A 1137 -40.22 31.93 -11.13
C ASN A 1137 -40.75 30.57 -11.66
N PHE A 1138 -40.17 29.44 -11.24
CA PHE A 1138 -40.63 28.10 -11.66
C PHE A 1138 -40.69 27.08 -10.52
N GLY A 1139 -41.56 26.09 -10.65
CA GLY A 1139 -41.78 25.04 -9.64
C GLY A 1139 -40.81 23.86 -9.76
N HIS A 1140 -40.81 22.97 -8.77
CA HIS A 1140 -40.15 21.67 -8.83
C HIS A 1140 -41.14 20.54 -8.46
N ALA A 1141 -40.81 19.30 -8.80
CA ALA A 1141 -41.57 18.11 -8.40
C ALA A 1141 -40.66 16.88 -8.30
N PHE A 1142 -40.86 16.06 -7.25
CA PHE A 1142 -40.12 14.81 -7.03
C PHE A 1142 -41.02 13.59 -7.25
N SER A 1143 -40.47 12.52 -7.80
CA SER A 1143 -41.15 11.23 -7.96
C SER A 1143 -40.17 10.05 -7.90
N GLY A 1144 -40.68 8.81 -7.77
CA GLY A 1144 -39.85 7.62 -7.51
C GLY A 1144 -39.43 7.44 -6.05
N GLY A 1145 -39.69 8.44 -5.20
CA GLY A 1145 -39.47 8.41 -3.75
C GLY A 1145 -38.23 9.14 -3.26
N ILE A 1146 -37.46 9.77 -4.15
CA ILE A 1146 -36.40 10.71 -3.76
C ILE A 1146 -36.95 11.95 -3.02
N ASP A 1147 -36.16 12.48 -2.09
CA ASP A 1147 -36.44 13.66 -1.27
C ASP A 1147 -35.26 14.65 -1.35
N GLU A 1148 -35.38 15.81 -0.67
CA GLU A 1148 -34.33 16.84 -0.66
C GLU A 1148 -33.03 16.42 0.06
N HIS A 1149 -33.06 15.39 0.91
CA HIS A 1149 -31.85 14.83 1.54
C HIS A 1149 -31.00 14.04 0.53
N GLY A 1150 -31.59 13.67 -0.62
CA GLY A 1150 -30.94 12.97 -1.73
C GLY A 1150 -30.55 13.85 -2.92
N ILE A 1151 -30.67 15.18 -2.89
CA ILE A 1151 -30.46 16.03 -4.08
C ILE A 1151 -29.26 16.97 -3.91
N LEU A 1152 -28.32 16.92 -4.87
CA LEU A 1152 -27.13 17.76 -4.93
C LEU A 1152 -27.01 18.47 -6.30
N PHE A 1153 -27.23 19.78 -6.32
CA PHE A 1153 -26.96 20.65 -7.46
C PHE A 1153 -25.47 21.04 -7.46
N ASN A 1154 -24.71 20.54 -8.43
CA ASN A 1154 -23.30 20.86 -8.59
C ASN A 1154 -23.09 21.85 -9.75
N PHE A 1155 -22.36 22.93 -9.51
CA PHE A 1155 -22.08 24.00 -10.47
C PHE A 1155 -20.56 24.14 -10.70
N PRO A 1156 -19.93 23.17 -11.39
CA PRO A 1156 -18.46 23.14 -11.53
C PRO A 1156 -17.90 24.35 -12.28
N ASP A 1157 -18.58 24.76 -13.35
CA ASP A 1157 -18.10 25.79 -14.28
C ASP A 1157 -18.50 27.22 -13.89
N ALA A 1158 -19.44 27.37 -12.95
CA ALA A 1158 -20.15 28.62 -12.73
C ALA A 1158 -19.33 29.64 -11.91
N THR A 1159 -19.24 30.87 -12.42
CA THR A 1159 -18.67 32.03 -11.70
C THR A 1159 -19.75 32.98 -11.19
N SER A 1160 -21.01 32.78 -11.61
CA SER A 1160 -22.18 33.49 -11.13
C SER A 1160 -23.43 32.59 -11.10
N LEU A 1161 -24.25 32.74 -10.06
CA LEU A 1161 -25.54 32.07 -9.92
C LEU A 1161 -26.56 33.10 -9.45
N THR A 1162 -27.67 33.25 -10.18
CA THR A 1162 -28.76 34.16 -9.80
C THR A 1162 -30.04 33.37 -9.54
N ALA A 1163 -30.69 33.62 -8.40
CA ALA A 1163 -31.98 33.04 -8.08
C ALA A 1163 -32.95 34.11 -7.55
N PHE A 1164 -34.20 34.07 -8.02
CA PHE A 1164 -35.26 34.99 -7.63
C PHE A 1164 -36.61 34.27 -7.64
N ASP A 1165 -37.42 34.45 -6.60
CA ASP A 1165 -38.75 33.81 -6.47
C ASP A 1165 -38.69 32.30 -6.83
N TYR A 1166 -37.78 31.59 -6.15
CA TYR A 1166 -37.45 30.20 -6.39
C TYR A 1166 -37.06 29.48 -5.10
N GLY A 1167 -37.37 28.18 -5.02
CA GLY A 1167 -36.99 27.30 -3.92
C GLY A 1167 -36.01 26.22 -4.36
N PHE A 1168 -34.79 26.23 -3.82
CA PHE A 1168 -33.87 25.09 -3.97
C PHE A 1168 -34.22 24.01 -2.94
N TYR A 1169 -34.62 22.83 -3.42
CA TYR A 1169 -34.87 21.67 -2.56
C TYR A 1169 -33.78 20.64 -2.87
N GLY A 1170 -32.85 20.49 -1.93
CA GLY A 1170 -31.54 19.88 -2.14
C GLY A 1170 -30.39 20.86 -1.86
N THR A 1171 -29.18 20.33 -1.78
CA THR A 1171 -27.97 21.10 -1.48
C THR A 1171 -27.33 21.67 -2.75
N VAL A 1172 -26.76 22.86 -2.66
CA VAL A 1172 -26.07 23.56 -3.75
C VAL A 1172 -24.57 23.60 -3.49
N LEU A 1173 -23.78 23.08 -4.43
CA LEU A 1173 -22.32 23.18 -4.46
C LEU A 1173 -21.89 24.03 -5.65
N ALA A 1174 -21.52 25.29 -5.38
CA ALA A 1174 -21.13 26.28 -6.39
C ALA A 1174 -19.89 27.10 -5.94
N PRO A 1175 -18.75 26.44 -5.61
CA PRO A 1175 -17.65 27.03 -4.85
C PRO A 1175 -16.82 28.09 -5.63
N ASN A 1176 -17.08 28.22 -6.93
CA ASN A 1176 -16.51 29.27 -7.79
C ASN A 1176 -17.48 30.45 -8.02
N ALA A 1177 -18.78 30.27 -7.72
CA ALA A 1177 -19.84 31.20 -8.08
C ALA A 1177 -20.14 32.22 -6.99
N ASN A 1178 -20.22 33.50 -7.39
CA ASN A 1178 -20.88 34.52 -6.57
C ASN A 1178 -22.40 34.34 -6.72
N VAL A 1179 -23.10 34.13 -5.61
CA VAL A 1179 -24.55 33.85 -5.60
C VAL A 1179 -25.33 35.12 -5.25
N SER A 1180 -26.30 35.46 -6.10
CA SER A 1180 -27.31 36.49 -5.83
C SER A 1180 -28.66 35.80 -5.65
N PHE A 1181 -29.19 35.74 -4.42
CA PHE A 1181 -30.42 35.02 -4.12
C PHE A 1181 -31.38 35.87 -3.27
N SER A 1182 -32.54 36.21 -3.82
CA SER A 1182 -33.53 37.06 -3.15
C SER A 1182 -34.97 36.59 -3.39
N GLY A 1183 -35.86 36.88 -2.44
CA GLY A 1183 -37.29 36.53 -2.54
C GLY A 1183 -37.60 35.03 -2.59
N GLY A 1184 -36.67 34.15 -2.19
CA GLY A 1184 -36.81 32.69 -2.27
C GLY A 1184 -36.27 31.97 -1.04
N SER A 1185 -36.05 30.66 -1.15
CA SER A 1185 -35.56 29.83 -0.04
C SER A 1185 -34.71 28.64 -0.51
N TRP A 1186 -33.96 28.03 0.40
CA TRP A 1186 -33.33 26.73 0.17
C TRP A 1186 -33.62 25.76 1.32
N VAL A 1187 -33.72 24.48 1.00
CA VAL A 1187 -33.98 23.36 1.91
C VAL A 1187 -32.85 22.36 1.70
N GLY A 1188 -31.76 22.55 2.45
CA GLY A 1188 -30.45 21.91 2.20
C GLY A 1188 -29.29 22.81 2.65
N GLY A 1189 -28.06 22.52 2.20
CA GLY A 1189 -26.92 23.42 2.32
C GLY A 1189 -26.71 24.31 1.09
N ILE A 1190 -26.08 25.47 1.24
CA ILE A 1190 -25.43 26.19 0.12
C ILE A 1190 -23.94 26.33 0.42
N TYR A 1191 -23.11 25.85 -0.50
CA TYR A 1191 -21.64 25.87 -0.44
C TYR A 1191 -21.10 26.64 -1.65
N ALA A 1192 -20.76 27.93 -1.47
CA ALA A 1192 -20.52 28.85 -2.58
C ALA A 1192 -19.29 29.77 -2.41
N ARG A 1193 -18.93 30.55 -3.43
CA ARG A 1193 -17.86 31.54 -3.30
C ARG A 1193 -18.29 32.70 -2.41
N SER A 1194 -19.44 33.29 -2.67
CA SER A 1194 -20.08 34.34 -1.86
C SER A 1194 -21.60 34.20 -1.97
N LEU A 1195 -22.36 34.83 -1.06
CA LEU A 1195 -23.80 34.95 -1.23
C LEU A 1195 -24.29 36.36 -0.85
N LYS A 1196 -25.21 36.90 -1.65
CA LYS A 1196 -25.87 38.16 -1.39
C LYS A 1196 -27.39 38.02 -1.58
N GLY A 1197 -28.14 38.50 -0.60
CA GLY A 1197 -29.60 38.66 -0.67
C GLY A 1197 -30.36 37.94 0.44
N ASN A 1198 -31.68 38.16 0.45
CA ASN A 1198 -32.56 37.93 1.59
C ASN A 1198 -33.30 36.58 1.58
N ALA A 1199 -32.82 35.59 0.81
CA ALA A 1199 -33.41 34.26 0.79
C ALA A 1199 -33.29 33.53 2.15
N VAL A 1200 -34.22 32.61 2.43
CA VAL A 1200 -34.30 31.89 3.71
C VAL A 1200 -33.73 30.48 3.61
N GLY A 1201 -32.78 30.16 4.49
CA GLY A 1201 -32.22 28.82 4.63
C GLY A 1201 -32.98 27.97 5.65
N GLN A 1202 -33.63 26.91 5.17
CA GLN A 1202 -34.30 25.92 6.01
C GLN A 1202 -33.37 24.74 6.30
N LEU A 1203 -33.47 24.16 7.50
CA LEU A 1203 -32.59 23.08 7.94
C LEU A 1203 -33.07 21.73 7.43
N SER A 1204 -32.55 21.33 6.27
CA SER A 1204 -32.43 19.93 5.86
C SER A 1204 -30.95 19.62 5.57
N ARG A 1205 -30.51 18.37 5.79
CA ARG A 1205 -29.12 17.95 5.60
C ARG A 1205 -29.02 17.01 4.42
N LEU A 1206 -28.09 17.27 3.50
CA LEU A 1206 -27.72 16.27 2.50
C LEU A 1206 -27.23 15.01 3.21
N ARG A 1207 -27.65 13.85 2.72
CA ARG A 1207 -27.24 12.56 3.24
C ARG A 1207 -25.76 12.30 2.95
N ASP A 1208 -25.00 12.02 4.01
CA ASP A 1208 -23.63 11.50 3.90
C ASP A 1208 -23.64 10.26 2.99
N THR A 1209 -22.97 10.35 1.84
CA THR A 1209 -23.01 9.35 0.76
C THR A 1209 -21.62 9.17 0.17
N ASP A 1210 -21.22 7.94 -0.13
CA ASP A 1210 -19.93 7.63 -0.76
C ASP A 1210 -20.16 7.10 -2.18
N ILE A 1211 -19.73 7.86 -3.19
CA ILE A 1211 -19.88 7.48 -4.61
C ILE A 1211 -18.67 6.64 -5.01
N CYS A 1212 -18.75 5.33 -4.76
CA CYS A 1212 -17.74 4.34 -5.11
C CYS A 1212 -17.94 3.81 -6.53
N ASN A 1213 -16.83 3.53 -7.23
CA ASN A 1213 -16.80 2.71 -8.45
C ASN A 1213 -17.18 1.25 -8.16
#